data_AF-Q95XN3-F1
#
_entry.id   AF-Q95XN3-F1
#
_cell.length_a   1.000
_cell.length_b   1.000
_cell.length_c   1.000
_cell.angle_alpha   90.00
_cell.angle_beta   90.00
_cell.angle_gamma   90.00
#
_symmetry.space_group_name_H-M   'P 1'
#
loop_
_entity.id
_entity.type
_entity.pdbx_description
1 polymer ?
#
loop_
_entity_poly.entity_id
_entity_poly.type
_entity_poly.pdbx_seq_one_letter_code
_entity_poly.pdbx_strand_id
1 'polypeptide(L)'
;MGVLSLTVSSAEKGIKKTMQFEPSTLIYDAAKLIREKFAMHDVNANEYGIFRLDENPSKSLWMDNGRTFEHYLVRNKDEIEYKRKIRLLKVRMLDGAVKTISVDESQPVSQLMMTVCNKIGISNYEEYSLVRDDILMQNGGGGGGGGGQNGGSTWNLKEKESRSKSSDRGGGGIYGTMRKKNEQKLEELRKKLHTDEELPWLDHTKTLREQGITEEETLILRRKYFFSDSNVDSRDPVQLNLLYVQCRDGILRGLHPVEKETAFQLAALQSHIQYGDFPYDKPKFHLDGRDVLPKEYAKNKENEKKVVAMYKELSGTSELDAKSKYVHLCRGLKTYGVTFFVVKEKLPGKNKLVPRLLGVNKESVMRVDENSKQILKEWPLEQVRRWVPSAKCFSLDFGDYQDGYYSVQTTDGEKIAQLIQGYVDIILKKKRTQDHQGIEGDEGSTMLEDMVAPAKATLVAHGQIGSGQHATDGLVAVRGVLRTPQGGQGYGINGAQYGAVSGEITSQELARAQRLRYQDMYQHPQRALIGTIEATIRAVEDAEIELEAEPQIDIPRFNDDYSQNRWMEEQQAVNKENVNERLAAMGAATAQVVQWTAVEEYDDRVGTAIATIGSNLPDVSRNVRDLGAFMEHRERGDLLDATKKLCGAFGKFLNTVNPETEARRNEVFRTAGHVGETSQHLINVMEAPNEGQQKFDERLVQSAKNVATSTAQLVLCAKTISAECDEPQVQERVIQSATKCAFATSQLVACARVVAPTIDNNACQQQLSTAATEVTQSVNNLLHDAEHAVYQQSSLTDIHEAARQVTSALDSLLEHAKCSPKTQTTRREEEEMYNEVLRRTNRMVVHQGPSEDLTREARKVVRHSQLLTEQFQHEAHQRPEHRERLLDAAAKVAHATSEMILATEQAESQPRQVETEYALRTAAERLGQVTNETTQEQQEQHIMQRLEQAAKQTAYDATQTISAANSAKKKQQEHKRTETTEQLLVDDSHTILRIR
;
A
#
# COMPACT_ATOMS: atom_id res chain seq x y z
N MET A 1 4.00 43.91 19.65
CA MET A 1 2.59 43.54 19.39
C MET A 1 2.32 43.86 17.93
N GLY A 2 1.76 42.93 17.16
CA GLY A 2 1.41 43.15 15.76
C GLY A 2 -0.02 43.71 15.65
N VAL A 3 -0.22 44.73 14.81
CA VAL A 3 -1.54 45.32 14.54
C VAL A 3 -2.02 44.89 13.17
N LEU A 4 -3.26 44.43 13.07
CA LEU A 4 -3.96 44.13 11.82
C LEU A 4 -4.76 45.35 11.37
N SER A 5 -4.30 45.98 10.30
CA SER A 5 -5.00 47.02 9.56
C SER A 5 -5.88 46.37 8.48
N LEU A 6 -7.16 46.19 8.78
CA LEU A 6 -8.15 45.57 7.90
C LEU A 6 -9.03 46.63 7.22
N THR A 7 -9.49 46.35 6.01
CA THR A 7 -10.48 47.20 5.33
C THR A 7 -11.86 46.67 5.63
N VAL A 8 -12.68 47.42 6.39
CA VAL A 8 -14.05 47.03 6.72
C VAL A 8 -15.02 47.72 5.76
N SER A 9 -15.86 46.96 5.08
CA SER A 9 -16.96 47.47 4.25
C SER A 9 -18.33 47.06 4.81
N SER A 10 -19.39 47.75 4.42
CA SER A 10 -20.78 47.33 4.68
C SER A 10 -21.68 47.85 3.56
N ALA A 11 -22.20 46.95 2.73
CA ALA A 11 -22.98 47.30 1.54
C ALA A 11 -24.24 48.11 1.86
N GLU A 12 -24.95 47.79 2.95
CA GLU A 12 -26.21 48.45 3.35
C GLU A 12 -26.07 49.95 3.65
N LYS A 13 -24.86 50.40 4.01
CA LYS A 13 -24.57 51.82 4.28
C LYS A 13 -23.65 52.46 3.24
N GLY A 14 -23.10 51.68 2.30
CA GLY A 14 -22.05 52.13 1.38
C GLY A 14 -20.76 52.58 2.07
N ILE A 15 -20.55 52.21 3.34
CA ILE A 15 -19.41 52.66 4.15
C ILE A 15 -18.24 51.68 3.95
N LYS A 16 -17.05 52.22 3.68
CA LYS A 16 -15.77 51.50 3.67
C LYS A 16 -14.76 52.28 4.50
N LYS A 17 -14.20 51.65 5.54
CA LYS A 17 -13.26 52.26 6.50
C LYS A 17 -12.13 51.28 6.84
N THR A 18 -10.89 51.74 6.79
CA THR A 18 -9.77 50.99 7.35
C THR A 18 -9.83 51.05 8.88
N MET A 19 -9.75 49.90 9.55
CA MET A 19 -9.78 49.78 11.01
C MET A 19 -8.59 48.94 11.48
N GLN A 20 -8.13 49.20 12.70
CA GLN A 20 -7.02 48.50 13.33
C GLN A 20 -7.55 47.60 14.46
N PHE A 21 -7.09 46.35 14.45
CA PHE A 21 -7.44 45.30 15.42
C PHE A 21 -6.17 44.56 15.86
N GLU A 22 -6.24 43.78 16.93
CA GLU A 22 -5.18 42.82 17.29
C GLU A 22 -5.51 41.43 16.71
N PRO A 23 -4.51 40.60 16.32
CA PRO A 23 -4.74 39.22 15.87
C PRO A 23 -5.54 38.38 16.87
N SER A 24 -5.34 38.65 18.16
CA SER A 24 -6.01 38.08 19.33
C SER A 24 -7.43 38.62 19.58
N THR A 25 -7.89 39.66 18.87
CA THR A 25 -9.24 40.21 19.07
C THR A 25 -10.28 39.17 18.65
N LEU A 26 -11.27 38.91 19.52
CA LEU A 26 -12.41 38.05 19.21
C LEU A 26 -13.30 38.72 18.16
N ILE A 27 -13.86 37.92 17.26
CA ILE A 27 -14.78 38.37 16.20
C ILE A 27 -16.02 39.07 16.81
N TYR A 28 -16.48 38.64 17.98
CA TYR A 28 -17.53 39.34 18.73
C TYR A 28 -17.18 40.80 19.06
N ASP A 29 -16.00 41.04 19.63
CA ASP A 29 -15.55 42.38 20.02
C ASP A 29 -15.20 43.24 18.79
N ALA A 30 -14.63 42.63 17.75
CA ALA A 30 -14.42 43.29 16.47
C ALA A 30 -15.75 43.73 15.84
N ALA A 31 -16.78 42.87 15.84
CA ALA A 31 -18.12 43.20 15.34
C ALA A 31 -18.79 44.33 16.15
N LYS A 32 -18.58 44.35 17.47
CA LYS A 32 -19.02 45.46 18.34
C LYS A 32 -18.32 46.78 17.97
N LEU A 33 -16.99 46.77 17.87
CA LEU A 33 -16.19 47.94 17.48
C LEU A 33 -16.57 48.46 16.09
N ILE A 34 -16.83 47.58 15.13
CA ILE A 34 -17.30 47.94 13.78
C ILE A 34 -18.68 48.61 13.89
N ARG A 35 -19.64 48.00 14.60
CA ARG A 35 -21.00 48.53 14.78
C ARG A 35 -21.00 49.94 15.37
N GLU A 36 -20.15 50.18 16.38
CA GLU A 36 -19.94 51.50 17.00
C GLU A 36 -19.30 52.50 15.99
N LYS A 37 -18.23 52.12 15.28
CA LYS A 37 -17.56 52.99 14.29
C LYS A 37 -18.39 53.24 13.02
N PHE A 38 -19.42 52.44 12.77
CA PHE A 38 -20.38 52.58 11.66
C PHE A 38 -21.71 53.23 12.10
N ALA A 39 -21.84 53.59 13.39
CA ALA A 39 -23.04 54.18 14.00
C ALA A 39 -24.32 53.32 13.85
N MET A 40 -24.18 51.99 13.73
CA MET A 40 -25.28 51.05 13.54
C MET A 40 -25.86 50.58 14.90
N HIS A 41 -26.23 51.54 15.76
CA HIS A 41 -26.76 51.25 17.10
C HIS A 41 -28.21 50.75 17.10
N ASP A 42 -28.99 51.11 16.09
CA ASP A 42 -30.42 50.83 15.95
C ASP A 42 -30.70 49.47 15.27
N VAL A 43 -29.80 48.50 15.48
CA VAL A 43 -29.71 47.28 14.66
C VAL A 43 -29.46 46.05 15.54
N ASN A 44 -30.26 45.00 15.35
CA ASN A 44 -30.15 43.75 16.11
C ASN A 44 -28.79 43.06 15.89
N ALA A 45 -27.94 43.07 16.93
CA ALA A 45 -26.57 42.58 16.86
C ALA A 45 -26.43 41.11 16.45
N ASN A 46 -27.44 40.28 16.70
CA ASN A 46 -27.42 38.85 16.38
C ASN A 46 -27.68 38.57 14.88
N GLU A 47 -28.28 39.51 14.15
CA GLU A 47 -28.60 39.35 12.73
C GLU A 47 -27.45 39.71 11.79
N TYR A 48 -26.31 40.14 12.33
CA TYR A 48 -25.15 40.61 11.57
C TYR A 48 -23.90 39.81 11.95
N GLY A 49 -22.92 39.80 11.05
CA GLY A 49 -21.64 39.16 11.28
C GLY A 49 -20.53 39.78 10.44
N ILE A 50 -19.30 39.39 10.74
CA ILE A 50 -18.16 39.65 9.87
C ILE A 50 -18.10 38.54 8.82
N PHE A 51 -17.99 38.92 7.56
CA PHE A 51 -17.95 38.03 6.40
C PHE A 51 -16.65 38.28 5.63
N ARG A 52 -15.87 37.22 5.35
CA ARG A 52 -14.65 37.33 4.54
C ARG A 52 -15.00 37.23 3.07
N LEU A 53 -14.56 38.19 2.28
CA LEU A 53 -14.62 38.12 0.82
C LEU A 53 -13.39 37.39 0.26
N ASP A 54 -13.63 36.50 -0.71
CA ASP A 54 -12.64 35.80 -1.53
C ASP A 54 -13.07 35.96 -3.00
N GLU A 55 -12.14 35.88 -3.96
CA GLU A 55 -12.43 35.91 -5.40
C GLU A 55 -13.39 34.77 -5.84
N ASN A 56 -13.47 33.70 -5.04
CA ASN A 56 -14.40 32.58 -5.24
C ASN A 56 -15.56 32.68 -4.23
N PRO A 57 -16.81 32.97 -4.65
CA PRO A 57 -17.95 33.13 -3.73
C PRO A 57 -18.27 31.92 -2.84
N SER A 58 -17.80 30.72 -3.20
CA SER A 58 -17.92 29.49 -2.40
C SER A 58 -16.83 29.30 -1.33
N LYS A 59 -15.82 30.18 -1.30
CA LYS A 59 -14.80 30.26 -0.23
C LYS A 59 -15.07 31.39 0.76
N SER A 60 -15.91 32.36 0.39
CA SER A 60 -16.32 33.47 1.26
C SER A 60 -17.05 32.93 2.49
N LEU A 61 -16.55 33.28 3.68
CA LEU A 61 -16.88 32.59 4.93
C LEU A 61 -17.39 33.57 6.00
N TRP A 62 -18.43 33.16 6.73
CA TRP A 62 -18.88 33.85 7.94
C TRP A 62 -17.93 33.56 9.11
N MET A 63 -17.44 34.62 9.76
CA MET A 63 -16.58 34.49 10.93
C MET A 63 -17.42 34.21 12.19
N ASP A 64 -16.96 33.23 12.97
CA ASP A 64 -17.56 32.78 14.22
C ASP A 64 -17.18 33.74 15.35
N ASN A 65 -18.18 34.26 16.06
CA ASN A 65 -18.04 35.20 17.17
C ASN A 65 -17.09 34.69 18.27
N GLY A 66 -17.00 33.38 18.47
CA GLY A 66 -16.15 32.73 19.48
C GLY A 66 -14.68 32.55 19.08
N ARG A 67 -14.25 32.99 17.89
CA ARG A 67 -12.87 32.84 17.38
C ARG A 67 -12.17 34.18 17.22
N THR A 68 -10.87 34.14 16.95
CA THR A 68 -10.01 35.32 16.73
C THR A 68 -9.71 35.55 15.24
N PHE A 69 -9.21 36.72 14.87
CA PHE A 69 -8.75 36.99 13.49
C PHE A 69 -7.60 36.08 13.05
N GLU A 70 -6.71 35.71 13.99
CA GLU A 70 -5.60 34.78 13.73
C GLU A 70 -6.07 33.41 13.22
N HIS A 71 -7.14 32.85 13.80
CA HIS A 71 -7.72 31.58 13.36
C HIS A 71 -8.12 31.56 11.88
N TYR A 72 -8.53 32.72 11.34
CA TYR A 72 -8.93 32.86 9.94
C TYR A 72 -7.79 33.23 8.99
N LEU A 73 -6.55 33.33 9.47
CA LEU A 73 -5.38 33.72 8.66
C LEU A 73 -5.64 35.02 7.87
N VAL A 74 -6.20 36.03 8.55
CA VAL A 74 -6.47 37.35 7.97
C VAL A 74 -5.18 38.17 7.98
N ARG A 75 -4.87 38.83 6.87
CA ARG A 75 -3.62 39.59 6.69
C ARG A 75 -3.86 41.10 6.65
N ASN A 76 -2.79 41.86 6.84
CA ASN A 76 -2.81 43.30 6.66
C ASN A 76 -3.30 43.68 5.25
N LYS A 77 -4.26 44.61 5.18
CA LYS A 77 -5.00 45.06 3.98
C LYS A 77 -6.06 44.10 3.43
N ASP A 78 -6.30 42.92 4.01
CA ASP A 78 -7.46 42.09 3.65
C ASP A 78 -8.77 42.88 3.85
N GLU A 79 -9.81 42.57 3.05
CA GLU A 79 -11.13 43.18 3.15
C GLU A 79 -12.15 42.24 3.81
N ILE A 80 -12.92 42.78 4.75
CA ILE A 80 -14.00 42.09 5.46
C ILE A 80 -15.28 42.92 5.40
N GLU A 81 -16.41 42.25 5.17
CA GLU A 81 -17.73 42.90 5.09
C GLU A 81 -18.50 42.69 6.41
N TYR A 82 -19.10 43.77 6.94
CA TYR A 82 -20.09 43.68 8.01
C TYR A 82 -21.49 43.64 7.36
N LYS A 83 -21.99 42.42 7.18
CA LYS A 83 -23.22 42.10 6.42
C LYS A 83 -24.28 41.49 7.35
N ARG A 84 -25.56 41.70 7.01
CA ARG A 84 -26.68 40.97 7.61
C ARG A 84 -26.66 39.50 7.19
N LYS A 85 -26.78 38.60 8.16
CA LYS A 85 -26.79 37.14 8.01
C LYS A 85 -28.10 36.61 7.42
N ILE A 86 -29.22 37.29 7.67
CA ILE A 86 -30.53 36.84 7.22
C ILE A 86 -30.66 37.05 5.71
N ARG A 87 -30.76 35.95 4.96
CA ARG A 87 -31.14 35.93 3.54
C ARG A 87 -32.57 35.43 3.35
N LEU A 88 -33.16 35.75 2.20
CA LEU A 88 -34.45 35.18 1.77
C LEU A 88 -34.18 33.94 0.93
N LEU A 89 -34.84 32.82 1.25
CA LEU A 89 -34.74 31.55 0.53
C LEU A 89 -36.09 31.18 -0.08
N LYS A 90 -36.11 30.88 -1.38
CA LYS A 90 -37.30 30.38 -2.08
C LYS A 90 -37.36 28.85 -1.91
N VAL A 91 -38.42 28.36 -1.28
CA VAL A 91 -38.65 26.92 -1.05
C VAL A 91 -39.95 26.49 -1.73
N ARG A 92 -39.85 25.54 -2.67
CA ARG A 92 -41.02 24.87 -3.26
C ARG A 92 -41.47 23.71 -2.37
N MET A 93 -42.76 23.70 -2.07
CA MET A 93 -43.45 22.70 -1.26
C MET A 93 -43.89 21.49 -2.12
N LEU A 94 -44.35 20.43 -1.45
CA LEU A 94 -44.82 19.20 -2.10
C LEU A 94 -46.13 19.39 -2.91
N ASP A 95 -46.91 20.44 -2.61
CA ASP A 95 -48.10 20.87 -3.37
C ASP A 95 -47.75 21.72 -4.61
N GLY A 96 -46.46 22.04 -4.82
CA GLY A 96 -45.97 22.90 -5.90
C GLY A 96 -45.88 24.39 -5.57
N ALA A 97 -46.44 24.85 -4.45
CA ALA A 97 -46.38 26.26 -4.05
C ALA A 97 -44.95 26.67 -3.64
N VAL A 98 -44.53 27.89 -4.00
CA VAL A 98 -43.23 28.45 -3.60
C VAL A 98 -43.45 29.47 -2.48
N LYS A 99 -42.87 29.23 -1.30
CA LYS A 99 -42.84 30.19 -0.19
C LYS A 99 -41.44 30.79 -0.05
N THR A 100 -41.37 32.08 0.26
CA THR A 100 -40.11 32.78 0.56
C THR A 100 -39.91 32.84 2.07
N ILE A 101 -38.80 32.30 2.57
CA ILE A 101 -38.53 32.08 3.99
C ILE A 101 -37.24 32.79 4.39
N SER A 102 -37.26 33.56 5.48
CA SER A 102 -36.05 34.16 6.07
C SER A 102 -35.20 33.12 6.80
N VAL A 103 -33.91 33.03 6.46
CA VAL A 103 -32.94 32.04 6.98
C VAL A 103 -31.58 32.68 7.25
N ASP A 104 -30.82 32.16 8.23
CA ASP A 104 -29.47 32.63 8.58
C ASP A 104 -28.41 31.96 7.71
N GLU A 105 -27.74 32.71 6.82
CA GLU A 105 -26.74 32.16 5.91
C GLU A 105 -25.48 31.61 6.62
N SER A 106 -25.22 32.03 7.87
CA SER A 106 -24.07 31.54 8.64
C SER A 106 -24.28 30.16 9.24
N GLN A 107 -25.49 29.60 9.15
CA GLN A 107 -25.83 28.29 9.72
C GLN A 107 -25.77 27.16 8.67
N PRO A 108 -25.37 25.92 9.08
CA PRO A 108 -25.43 24.75 8.21
C PRO A 108 -26.87 24.35 7.89
N VAL A 109 -27.08 23.65 6.77
CA VAL A 109 -28.43 23.28 6.29
C VAL A 109 -29.24 22.51 7.33
N SER A 110 -28.59 21.70 8.19
CA SER A 110 -29.24 21.01 9.32
C SER A 110 -29.98 21.95 10.28
N GLN A 111 -29.41 23.09 10.66
CA GLN A 111 -30.08 24.08 11.52
C GLN A 111 -31.14 24.88 10.74
N LEU A 112 -30.89 25.13 9.45
CA LEU A 112 -31.87 25.79 8.59
C LEU A 112 -33.12 24.95 8.35
N MET A 113 -33.02 23.62 8.31
CA MET A 113 -34.18 22.74 8.21
C MET A 113 -35.17 22.95 9.36
N MET A 114 -34.69 23.12 10.59
CA MET A 114 -35.55 23.43 11.75
C MET A 114 -36.30 24.76 11.55
N THR A 115 -35.60 25.82 11.12
CA THR A 115 -36.21 27.14 10.86
C THR A 115 -37.21 27.09 9.70
N VAL A 116 -36.92 26.33 8.65
CA VAL A 116 -37.77 26.17 7.46
C VAL A 116 -39.03 25.37 7.83
N CYS A 117 -38.89 24.19 8.41
CA CYS A 117 -40.00 23.31 8.77
C CYS A 117 -40.93 23.93 9.82
N ASN A 118 -40.40 24.59 10.86
CA ASN A 118 -41.22 25.27 11.87
C ASN A 118 -42.06 26.40 11.25
N LYS A 119 -41.51 27.17 10.29
CA LYS A 119 -42.24 28.21 9.54
C LYS A 119 -43.26 27.66 8.52
N ILE A 120 -43.26 26.35 8.27
CA ILE A 120 -44.20 25.67 7.36
C ILE A 120 -45.29 24.93 8.15
N GLY A 121 -45.05 24.58 9.42
CA GLY A 121 -45.92 23.72 10.24
C GLY A 121 -45.55 22.23 10.20
N ILE A 122 -44.29 21.90 9.91
CA ILE A 122 -43.78 20.52 9.90
C ILE A 122 -42.97 20.28 11.19
N SER A 123 -43.51 19.48 12.10
CA SER A 123 -42.85 19.11 13.37
C SER A 123 -41.63 18.19 13.17
N ASN A 124 -41.75 17.20 12.26
CA ASN A 124 -40.71 16.21 11.98
C ASN A 124 -39.56 16.75 11.08
N TYR A 125 -38.97 17.91 11.43
CA TYR A 125 -37.96 18.58 10.60
C TYR A 125 -36.73 17.70 10.26
N GLU A 126 -36.40 16.72 11.10
CA GLU A 126 -35.30 15.77 10.92
C GLU A 126 -35.51 14.80 9.74
N GLU A 127 -36.77 14.56 9.35
CA GLU A 127 -37.09 13.68 8.23
C GLU A 127 -36.96 14.36 6.86
N TYR A 128 -36.80 15.68 6.82
CA TYR A 128 -36.83 16.48 5.59
C TYR A 128 -35.48 17.10 5.24
N SER A 129 -35.30 17.38 3.95
CA SER A 129 -34.13 18.06 3.38
C SER A 129 -34.54 18.89 2.17
N LEU A 130 -33.65 19.80 1.78
CA LEU A 130 -33.72 20.55 0.54
C LEU A 130 -32.99 19.82 -0.61
N VAL A 131 -33.44 20.07 -1.84
CA VAL A 131 -32.92 19.56 -3.12
C VAL A 131 -32.88 20.70 -4.14
N ARG A 132 -31.89 20.76 -5.05
CA ARG A 132 -31.86 21.76 -6.15
C ARG A 132 -32.91 21.45 -7.23
N ASP A 133 -33.47 22.49 -7.84
CA ASP A 133 -34.56 22.41 -8.84
C ASP A 133 -34.05 22.33 -10.30
N ASP A 134 -33.11 21.42 -10.58
CA ASP A 134 -32.51 21.25 -11.93
C ASP A 134 -33.53 20.83 -13.01
N ILE A 135 -34.73 20.37 -12.60
CA ILE A 135 -35.77 19.82 -13.47
C ILE A 135 -36.37 20.88 -14.41
N LEU A 136 -36.40 22.16 -14.03
CA LEU A 136 -37.01 23.22 -14.85
C LEU A 136 -36.13 23.75 -15.99
N MET A 137 -34.81 23.54 -15.96
CA MET A 137 -33.92 24.03 -17.03
C MET A 137 -33.99 23.20 -18.33
N GLN A 138 -34.70 22.07 -18.36
CA GLN A 138 -34.61 21.11 -19.47
C GLN A 138 -35.92 20.91 -20.26
N ASN A 139 -37.04 21.54 -19.88
CA ASN A 139 -38.35 21.17 -20.42
C ASN A 139 -39.31 22.36 -20.73
N GLY A 140 -38.79 23.44 -21.32
CA GLY A 140 -39.61 24.59 -21.77
C GLY A 140 -39.10 25.20 -23.07
N GLY A 141 -39.79 24.93 -24.20
CA GLY A 141 -39.46 25.53 -25.50
C GLY A 141 -39.77 24.62 -26.70
N GLY A 142 -41.04 24.51 -27.08
CA GLY A 142 -41.45 23.73 -28.26
C GLY A 142 -41.63 24.61 -29.51
N GLY A 143 -41.07 24.18 -30.65
CA GLY A 143 -41.54 24.54 -31.99
C GLY A 143 -41.25 25.95 -32.51
N GLY A 144 -40.07 26.15 -33.11
CA GLY A 144 -39.78 27.32 -33.95
C GLY A 144 -38.51 27.11 -34.78
N GLY A 145 -38.61 27.21 -36.11
CA GLY A 145 -37.48 26.97 -37.02
C GLY A 145 -36.78 28.26 -37.45
N GLY A 146 -35.45 28.27 -37.40
CA GLY A 146 -34.61 29.36 -37.90
C GLY A 146 -33.12 29.05 -37.68
N GLY A 147 -32.29 29.21 -38.71
CA GLY A 147 -30.85 28.93 -38.63
C GLY A 147 -30.03 30.11 -38.11
N GLY A 148 -29.00 29.84 -37.31
CA GLY A 148 -28.07 30.82 -36.76
C GLY A 148 -26.86 30.14 -36.10
N GLN A 149 -25.71 30.82 -36.03
CA GLN A 149 -24.43 30.20 -35.67
C GLN A 149 -23.80 30.81 -34.40
N ASN A 150 -23.13 29.94 -33.62
CA ASN A 150 -22.21 30.21 -32.49
C ASN A 150 -22.79 30.82 -31.20
N GLY A 151 -22.22 30.40 -30.05
CA GLY A 151 -22.53 30.98 -28.72
C GLY A 151 -22.53 30.00 -27.54
N GLY A 152 -21.50 29.17 -27.36
CA GLY A 152 -21.46 28.17 -26.27
C GLY A 152 -20.99 28.73 -24.93
N SER A 153 -21.64 28.36 -23.81
CA SER A 153 -21.21 28.71 -22.44
C SER A 153 -21.76 27.79 -21.33
N THR A 154 -21.74 26.46 -21.52
CA THR A 154 -21.93 25.50 -20.41
C THR A 154 -20.67 25.44 -19.53
N TRP A 155 -20.78 25.89 -18.28
CA TRP A 155 -19.64 25.97 -17.35
C TRP A 155 -19.17 24.60 -16.85
N ASN A 156 -17.87 24.35 -16.90
CA ASN A 156 -17.26 23.05 -16.58
C ASN A 156 -17.12 22.80 -15.07
N LEU A 157 -18.05 22.03 -14.47
CA LEU A 157 -17.82 21.41 -13.16
C LEU A 157 -16.83 20.21 -13.23
N LYS A 158 -16.35 19.86 -14.43
CA LYS A 158 -15.62 18.62 -14.74
C LYS A 158 -14.09 18.72 -14.63
N GLU A 159 -13.54 19.91 -14.37
CA GLU A 159 -12.10 20.19 -14.47
C GLU A 159 -11.36 20.29 -13.12
N LYS A 160 -12.05 20.15 -11.97
CA LYS A 160 -11.39 20.13 -10.65
C LYS A 160 -10.92 18.73 -10.21
N GLU A 161 -11.49 17.64 -10.74
CA GLU A 161 -11.07 16.26 -10.41
C GLU A 161 -9.86 15.74 -11.21
N SER A 162 -9.45 16.46 -12.25
CA SER A 162 -8.41 16.02 -13.19
C SER A 162 -6.99 16.39 -12.77
N ARG A 163 -6.81 17.37 -11.85
CA ARG A 163 -5.50 17.91 -11.47
C ARG A 163 -4.78 17.20 -10.32
N SER A 164 -5.39 16.19 -9.69
CA SER A 164 -4.84 15.46 -8.52
C SER A 164 -4.39 14.02 -8.82
N LYS A 165 -3.99 13.72 -10.06
CA LYS A 165 -3.62 12.34 -10.48
C LYS A 165 -2.31 12.29 -11.27
N SER A 166 -1.18 12.61 -10.63
CA SER A 166 0.16 12.52 -11.25
C SER A 166 1.32 12.21 -10.28
N SER A 167 1.07 11.44 -9.20
CA SER A 167 2.14 11.05 -8.26
C SER A 167 1.83 9.79 -7.42
N ASP A 168 1.28 8.74 -8.02
CA ASP A 168 1.36 7.39 -7.43
C ASP A 168 1.40 6.29 -8.52
N ARG A 169 2.50 5.55 -8.53
CA ARG A 169 2.69 4.26 -9.24
C ARG A 169 3.59 3.34 -8.37
N GLY A 170 3.34 3.28 -7.06
CA GLY A 170 4.22 2.63 -6.09
C GLY A 170 3.55 1.77 -5.00
N GLY A 171 2.27 1.37 -5.16
CA GLY A 171 1.53 0.67 -4.10
C GLY A 171 0.83 -0.63 -4.55
N GLY A 172 1.37 -1.79 -4.15
CA GLY A 172 0.81 -3.13 -4.43
C GLY A 172 -0.38 -3.54 -3.55
N GLY A 173 -1.42 -2.70 -3.47
CA GLY A 173 -2.61 -2.97 -2.65
C GLY A 173 -3.52 -4.09 -3.20
N ILE A 174 -4.06 -4.94 -2.31
CA ILE A 174 -4.84 -6.16 -2.61
C ILE A 174 -6.16 -5.91 -3.39
N TYR A 175 -6.60 -4.65 -3.53
CA TYR A 175 -7.85 -4.27 -4.18
C TYR A 175 -7.60 -3.47 -5.47
N GLY A 176 -7.47 -4.19 -6.59
CA GLY A 176 -7.15 -3.61 -7.90
C GLY A 176 -8.14 -2.53 -8.39
N THR A 177 -7.57 -1.48 -9.01
CA THR A 177 -8.29 -0.27 -9.44
C THR A 177 -9.43 -0.55 -10.44
N MET A 178 -10.56 0.16 -10.29
CA MET A 178 -11.69 0.00 -11.21
C MET A 178 -11.32 0.49 -12.63
N ARG A 179 -11.31 -0.41 -13.61
CA ARG A 179 -11.12 -0.06 -15.03
C ARG A 179 -12.28 0.81 -15.53
N LYS A 180 -11.99 1.86 -16.31
CA LYS A 180 -12.94 2.83 -16.91
C LYS A 180 -14.16 2.21 -17.62
N LYS A 181 -14.01 1.01 -18.21
CA LYS A 181 -15.10 0.26 -18.85
C LYS A 181 -16.11 -0.34 -17.85
N ASN A 182 -15.70 -0.61 -16.60
CA ASN A 182 -16.57 -1.09 -15.52
C ASN A 182 -17.32 0.06 -14.85
N GLU A 183 -16.71 1.24 -14.83
CA GLU A 183 -17.24 2.53 -14.36
C GLU A 183 -18.38 2.99 -15.28
N GLN A 184 -18.15 3.04 -16.60
CA GLN A 184 -19.19 3.26 -17.61
C GLN A 184 -20.36 2.26 -17.49
N LYS A 185 -20.05 0.97 -17.25
CA LYS A 185 -21.06 -0.06 -16.98
C LYS A 185 -21.74 0.04 -15.61
N LEU A 186 -21.23 0.82 -14.66
CA LEU A 186 -21.96 1.11 -13.41
C LEU A 186 -22.99 2.21 -13.70
N GLU A 187 -22.55 3.26 -14.37
CA GLU A 187 -23.36 4.40 -14.81
C GLU A 187 -24.50 4.00 -15.76
N GLU A 188 -24.25 3.07 -16.67
CA GLU A 188 -25.29 2.46 -17.52
C GLU A 188 -26.34 1.64 -16.74
N LEU A 189 -25.99 1.07 -15.59
CA LEU A 189 -26.92 0.31 -14.75
C LEU A 189 -27.69 1.25 -13.82
N ARG A 190 -27.02 2.25 -13.23
CA ARG A 190 -27.63 3.40 -12.53
C ARG A 190 -28.79 3.99 -13.34
N LYS A 191 -28.53 4.34 -14.61
CA LYS A 191 -29.52 4.91 -15.55
C LYS A 191 -30.60 3.93 -16.04
N LYS A 192 -30.52 2.65 -15.71
CA LYS A 192 -31.56 1.64 -15.98
C LYS A 192 -32.41 1.38 -14.74
N LEU A 193 -31.78 1.32 -13.57
CA LEU A 193 -32.38 0.97 -12.28
C LEU A 193 -33.04 2.15 -11.56
N HIS A 194 -32.71 3.40 -11.92
CA HIS A 194 -33.35 4.63 -11.42
C HIS A 194 -33.47 4.69 -9.87
N THR A 195 -32.32 4.57 -9.19
CA THR A 195 -32.22 4.76 -7.75
C THR A 195 -32.57 6.20 -7.33
N ASP A 196 -32.83 6.43 -6.04
CA ASP A 196 -33.27 7.72 -5.44
C ASP A 196 -32.15 8.77 -5.34
N GLU A 197 -31.37 8.86 -6.42
CA GLU A 197 -30.02 9.40 -6.48
C GLU A 197 -29.79 10.31 -7.71
N GLU A 198 -30.86 10.58 -8.48
CA GLU A 198 -30.93 11.69 -9.44
C GLU A 198 -31.33 13.02 -8.76
N LEU A 199 -31.60 13.00 -7.45
CA LEU A 199 -31.93 14.18 -6.66
C LEU A 199 -30.65 14.84 -6.09
N PRO A 200 -30.33 16.10 -6.44
CA PRO A 200 -29.22 16.85 -5.86
C PRO A 200 -29.57 17.33 -4.44
N TRP A 201 -29.59 16.39 -3.50
CA TRP A 201 -29.73 16.65 -2.06
C TRP A 201 -28.61 17.54 -1.53
N LEU A 202 -28.94 18.42 -0.58
CA LEU A 202 -27.95 19.27 0.06
C LEU A 202 -27.22 18.57 1.21
N ASP A 203 -25.94 18.88 1.36
CA ASP A 203 -25.12 18.50 2.50
C ASP A 203 -25.61 19.23 3.76
N HIS A 204 -25.91 18.47 4.82
CA HIS A 204 -26.47 18.98 6.07
C HIS A 204 -25.40 19.57 7.00
N THR A 205 -24.12 19.28 6.74
CA THR A 205 -22.97 19.75 7.53
C THR A 205 -22.45 21.11 7.09
N LYS A 206 -22.77 21.53 5.85
CA LYS A 206 -22.30 22.76 5.21
C LYS A 206 -23.40 23.83 5.18
N THR A 207 -23.00 25.09 5.07
CA THR A 207 -23.89 26.22 4.76
C THR A 207 -24.42 26.13 3.33
N LEU A 208 -25.40 26.98 2.99
CA LEU A 208 -25.90 27.11 1.62
C LEU A 208 -24.86 27.73 0.66
N ARG A 209 -23.99 28.63 1.16
CA ARG A 209 -23.02 29.37 0.33
C ARG A 209 -21.80 28.52 -0.06
N GLU A 210 -21.30 27.68 0.84
CA GLU A 210 -20.24 26.69 0.52
C GLU A 210 -20.67 25.69 -0.56
N GLN A 211 -21.97 25.40 -0.63
CA GLN A 211 -22.60 24.55 -1.65
C GLN A 211 -22.92 25.32 -2.96
N GLY A 212 -22.57 26.60 -3.03
CA GLY A 212 -22.75 27.46 -4.19
C GLY A 212 -24.21 27.81 -4.50
N ILE A 213 -25.09 27.89 -3.50
CA ILE A 213 -26.52 28.18 -3.69
C ILE A 213 -26.76 29.67 -3.60
N THR A 214 -27.16 30.27 -4.72
CA THR A 214 -27.40 31.72 -4.83
C THR A 214 -28.70 32.14 -4.12
N GLU A 215 -28.88 33.45 -3.98
CA GLU A 215 -30.07 34.03 -3.33
C GLU A 215 -31.31 34.02 -4.26
N GLU A 216 -31.13 33.74 -5.56
CA GLU A 216 -32.21 33.63 -6.55
C GLU A 216 -32.74 32.20 -6.73
N GLU A 217 -31.92 31.20 -6.42
CA GLU A 217 -32.19 29.77 -6.60
C GLU A 217 -33.42 29.30 -5.77
N THR A 218 -34.25 28.43 -6.36
CA THR A 218 -35.39 27.82 -5.66
C THR A 218 -35.07 26.38 -5.31
N LEU A 219 -35.20 26.01 -4.04
CA LEU A 219 -34.96 24.67 -3.55
C LEU A 219 -36.28 23.93 -3.32
N ILE A 220 -36.31 22.62 -3.57
CA ILE A 220 -37.48 21.78 -3.30
C ILE A 220 -37.35 21.15 -1.92
N LEU A 221 -38.37 21.27 -1.08
CA LEU A 221 -38.49 20.54 0.18
C LEU A 221 -38.95 19.10 -0.09
N ARG A 222 -38.18 18.10 0.36
CA ARG A 222 -38.54 16.68 0.26
C ARG A 222 -38.20 15.92 1.54
N ARG A 223 -38.93 14.84 1.81
CA ARG A 223 -38.63 13.88 2.87
C ARG A 223 -37.46 13.00 2.43
N LYS A 224 -36.42 12.91 3.27
CA LYS A 224 -35.14 12.21 3.03
C LYS A 224 -34.99 10.98 3.92
N TYR A 225 -35.50 11.03 5.15
CA TYR A 225 -35.46 9.91 6.10
C TYR A 225 -36.89 9.45 6.42
N PHE A 226 -37.12 8.14 6.39
CA PHE A 226 -38.43 7.53 6.63
C PHE A 226 -38.44 6.86 7.99
N PHE A 227 -38.62 7.65 9.07
CA PHE A 227 -38.54 7.13 10.44
C PHE A 227 -39.92 6.82 11.05
N SER A 228 -40.89 7.73 10.89
CA SER A 228 -42.21 7.69 11.50
C SER A 228 -43.35 7.81 10.47
N ASP A 229 -44.08 6.71 10.26
CA ASP A 229 -45.21 6.61 9.31
C ASP A 229 -46.55 6.25 10.00
N SER A 230 -46.64 6.40 11.32
CA SER A 230 -47.75 5.85 12.12
C SER A 230 -49.13 6.42 11.74
N ASN A 231 -49.20 7.68 11.32
CA ASN A 231 -50.46 8.40 11.19
C ASN A 231 -50.87 8.60 9.72
N VAL A 232 -51.47 7.56 9.13
CA VAL A 232 -52.27 7.67 7.90
C VAL A 232 -53.69 7.30 8.27
N ASP A 233 -54.52 8.32 8.50
CA ASP A 233 -55.91 8.12 8.84
C ASP A 233 -56.74 8.03 7.54
N SER A 234 -57.50 6.95 7.38
CA SER A 234 -58.41 6.79 6.23
C SER A 234 -59.58 7.80 6.25
N ARG A 235 -59.73 8.55 7.36
CA ARG A 235 -60.69 9.64 7.51
C ARG A 235 -60.25 10.95 6.82
N ASP A 236 -58.99 11.11 6.39
CA ASP A 236 -58.55 12.26 5.58
C ASP A 236 -58.27 11.86 4.10
N PRO A 237 -59.17 12.21 3.16
CA PRO A 237 -58.99 11.90 1.74
C PRO A 237 -57.90 12.75 1.07
N VAL A 238 -57.52 13.91 1.62
CA VAL A 238 -56.45 14.77 1.08
C VAL A 238 -55.09 14.21 1.47
N GLN A 239 -54.89 13.87 2.75
CA GLN A 239 -53.66 13.22 3.23
C GLN A 239 -53.42 11.89 2.50
N LEU A 240 -54.46 11.06 2.38
CA LEU A 240 -54.38 9.78 1.67
C LEU A 240 -54.06 9.97 0.18
N ASN A 241 -54.63 10.98 -0.48
CA ASN A 241 -54.34 11.26 -1.89
C ASN A 241 -52.89 11.74 -2.11
N LEU A 242 -52.35 12.58 -1.24
CA LEU A 242 -50.95 13.02 -1.29
C LEU A 242 -50.00 11.82 -1.14
N LEU A 243 -50.26 10.93 -0.18
CA LEU A 243 -49.44 9.73 0.03
C LEU A 243 -49.58 8.72 -1.12
N TYR A 244 -50.78 8.55 -1.69
CA TYR A 244 -50.97 7.76 -2.90
C TYR A 244 -50.11 8.29 -4.07
N VAL A 245 -50.15 9.60 -4.33
CA VAL A 245 -49.34 10.24 -5.39
C VAL A 245 -47.85 10.02 -5.13
N GLN A 246 -47.36 10.18 -3.90
CA GLN A 246 -45.96 9.93 -3.54
C GLN A 246 -45.56 8.46 -3.78
N CYS A 247 -46.35 7.50 -3.28
CA CYS A 247 -46.08 6.07 -3.46
C CYS A 247 -46.09 5.67 -4.94
N ARG A 248 -47.09 6.12 -5.70
CA ARG A 248 -47.19 5.88 -7.15
C ARG A 248 -45.98 6.41 -7.90
N ASP A 249 -45.62 7.67 -7.64
CA ASP A 249 -44.45 8.31 -8.23
C ASP A 249 -43.15 7.58 -7.90
N GLY A 250 -43.01 7.07 -6.66
CA GLY A 250 -41.85 6.27 -6.24
C GLY A 250 -41.75 4.93 -6.96
N ILE A 251 -42.86 4.22 -7.11
CA ILE A 251 -42.94 2.95 -7.85
C ILE A 251 -42.62 3.15 -9.33
N LEU A 252 -43.27 4.11 -10.00
CA LEU A 252 -43.08 4.37 -11.43
C LEU A 252 -41.67 4.88 -11.78
N ARG A 253 -41.06 5.68 -10.88
CA ARG A 253 -39.68 6.13 -11.03
C ARG A 253 -38.63 5.07 -10.70
N GLY A 254 -38.96 4.00 -9.96
CA GLY A 254 -38.02 2.95 -9.55
C GLY A 254 -37.40 3.15 -8.15
N LEU A 255 -37.81 4.19 -7.41
CA LEU A 255 -37.32 4.51 -6.06
C LEU A 255 -37.65 3.39 -5.06
N HIS A 256 -38.75 2.67 -5.31
CA HIS A 256 -39.16 1.51 -4.55
C HIS A 256 -39.15 0.28 -5.48
N PRO A 257 -38.03 -0.47 -5.54
CA PRO A 257 -37.97 -1.73 -6.26
C PRO A 257 -39.05 -2.70 -5.75
N VAL A 258 -39.87 -3.20 -6.67
CA VAL A 258 -40.96 -4.13 -6.39
C VAL A 258 -40.80 -5.40 -7.19
N GLU A 259 -41.23 -6.52 -6.62
CA GLU A 259 -41.35 -7.76 -7.36
C GLU A 259 -42.42 -7.64 -8.47
N LYS A 260 -42.24 -8.43 -9.53
CA LYS A 260 -43.02 -8.35 -10.76
C LYS A 260 -44.54 -8.54 -10.55
N GLU A 261 -44.94 -9.33 -9.56
CA GLU A 261 -46.35 -9.62 -9.29
C GLU A 261 -47.03 -8.47 -8.54
N THR A 262 -46.40 -7.94 -7.49
CA THR A 262 -46.88 -6.75 -6.77
C THR A 262 -46.94 -5.52 -7.67
N ALA A 263 -45.98 -5.37 -8.59
CA ALA A 263 -46.01 -4.31 -9.60
C ALA A 263 -47.27 -4.36 -10.47
N PHE A 264 -47.81 -5.55 -10.77
CA PHE A 264 -49.05 -5.68 -11.53
C PHE A 264 -50.30 -5.36 -10.71
N GLN A 265 -50.32 -5.75 -9.43
CA GLN A 265 -51.41 -5.42 -8.51
C GLN A 265 -51.52 -3.89 -8.31
N LEU A 266 -50.38 -3.22 -8.12
CA LEU A 266 -50.30 -1.75 -8.05
C LEU A 266 -50.76 -1.11 -9.36
N ALA A 267 -50.30 -1.60 -10.53
CA ALA A 267 -50.74 -1.08 -11.82
C ALA A 267 -52.26 -1.25 -12.08
N ALA A 268 -52.86 -2.33 -11.58
CA ALA A 268 -54.30 -2.57 -11.67
C ALA A 268 -55.08 -1.61 -10.76
N LEU A 269 -54.63 -1.39 -9.52
CA LEU A 269 -55.19 -0.39 -8.60
C LEU A 269 -55.05 1.04 -9.15
N GLN A 270 -53.90 1.39 -9.74
CA GLN A 270 -53.71 2.69 -10.40
C GLN A 270 -54.66 2.86 -11.59
N SER A 271 -54.87 1.80 -12.39
CA SER A 271 -55.83 1.82 -13.50
C SER A 271 -57.25 2.10 -13.01
N HIS A 272 -57.67 1.46 -11.91
CA HIS A 272 -58.97 1.68 -11.28
C HIS A 272 -59.13 3.12 -10.75
N ILE A 273 -58.10 3.67 -10.11
CA ILE A 273 -58.09 5.06 -9.62
C ILE A 273 -58.14 6.09 -10.77
N GLN A 274 -57.56 5.77 -11.93
CA GLN A 274 -57.48 6.69 -13.08
C GLN A 274 -58.67 6.60 -14.04
N TYR A 275 -59.35 5.45 -14.12
CA TYR A 275 -60.39 5.20 -15.13
C TYR A 275 -61.75 4.75 -14.54
N GLY A 276 -61.84 4.49 -13.24
CA GLY A 276 -63.05 3.98 -12.57
C GLY A 276 -63.21 2.46 -12.71
N ASP A 277 -64.45 1.98 -12.70
CA ASP A 277 -64.77 0.57 -12.94
C ASP A 277 -64.41 0.12 -14.37
N PHE A 278 -64.12 -1.17 -14.53
CA PHE A 278 -63.72 -1.69 -15.84
C PHE A 278 -64.82 -1.51 -16.90
N PRO A 279 -64.56 -0.87 -18.05
CA PRO A 279 -65.56 -0.64 -19.08
C PRO A 279 -65.81 -1.90 -19.92
N TYR A 280 -66.65 -2.81 -19.40
CA TYR A 280 -67.09 -4.04 -20.09
C TYR A 280 -67.68 -3.77 -21.48
N ASP A 281 -68.26 -2.60 -21.69
CA ASP A 281 -68.86 -2.12 -22.95
C ASP A 281 -67.82 -1.81 -24.05
N LYS A 282 -66.51 -1.86 -23.75
CA LYS A 282 -65.41 -1.65 -24.72
C LYS A 282 -64.64 -2.95 -24.96
N PRO A 283 -64.78 -3.62 -26.14
CA PRO A 283 -64.21 -4.96 -26.37
C PRO A 283 -62.68 -5.03 -26.42
N LYS A 284 -61.97 -3.88 -26.47
CA LYS A 284 -60.51 -3.78 -26.35
C LYS A 284 -60.12 -2.52 -25.57
N PHE A 285 -60.05 -2.62 -24.25
CA PHE A 285 -59.38 -1.62 -23.43
C PHE A 285 -57.86 -1.68 -23.67
N HIS A 286 -57.24 -0.54 -24.00
CA HIS A 286 -55.79 -0.42 -24.15
C HIS A 286 -55.23 0.45 -23.02
N LEU A 287 -54.26 -0.10 -22.32
CA LEU A 287 -53.49 0.52 -21.24
C LEU A 287 -52.06 0.70 -21.76
N ASP A 288 -51.49 1.90 -21.70
CA ASP A 288 -50.05 2.08 -21.97
C ASP A 288 -49.27 1.66 -20.72
N GLY A 289 -48.47 0.60 -20.84
CA GLY A 289 -47.65 0.10 -19.73
C GLY A 289 -46.66 1.14 -19.18
N ARG A 290 -46.34 2.22 -19.91
CA ARG A 290 -45.39 3.27 -19.48
C ARG A 290 -45.90 4.14 -18.34
N ASP A 291 -47.22 4.33 -18.24
CA ASP A 291 -47.83 5.24 -17.26
C ASP A 291 -48.18 4.54 -15.95
N VAL A 292 -48.30 3.20 -15.97
CA VAL A 292 -48.77 2.38 -14.84
C VAL A 292 -47.79 1.31 -14.34
N LEU A 293 -46.72 0.99 -15.10
CA LEU A 293 -45.69 0.04 -14.66
C LEU A 293 -44.30 0.72 -14.60
N PRO A 294 -43.41 0.28 -13.69
CA PRO A 294 -42.01 0.69 -13.70
C PRO A 294 -41.35 0.42 -15.07
N LYS A 295 -40.41 1.29 -15.48
CA LYS A 295 -39.73 1.25 -16.79
C LYS A 295 -39.05 -0.09 -17.13
N GLU A 296 -38.74 -0.91 -16.13
CA GLU A 296 -38.24 -2.28 -16.30
C GLU A 296 -39.32 -3.24 -16.84
N TYR A 297 -40.57 -3.10 -16.38
CA TYR A 297 -41.68 -4.01 -16.68
C TYR A 297 -42.61 -3.49 -17.79
N ALA A 298 -42.65 -2.18 -18.03
CA ALA A 298 -43.43 -1.54 -19.10
C ALA A 298 -43.06 -1.99 -20.53
N LYS A 299 -41.95 -2.71 -20.73
CA LYS A 299 -41.46 -3.13 -22.06
C LYS A 299 -42.09 -4.41 -22.61
N ASN A 300 -42.78 -5.22 -21.79
CA ASN A 300 -43.39 -6.48 -22.23
C ASN A 300 -44.93 -6.37 -22.26
N LYS A 301 -45.51 -6.47 -23.46
CA LYS A 301 -46.97 -6.42 -23.70
C LYS A 301 -47.77 -7.58 -23.08
N GLU A 302 -47.11 -8.63 -22.61
CA GLU A 302 -47.78 -9.66 -21.79
C GLU A 302 -48.07 -9.18 -20.37
N ASN A 303 -47.25 -8.28 -19.83
CA ASN A 303 -47.49 -7.68 -18.52
C ASN A 303 -48.75 -6.81 -18.55
N GLU A 304 -48.93 -6.00 -19.61
CA GLU A 304 -50.13 -5.18 -19.85
C GLU A 304 -51.42 -6.04 -19.81
N LYS A 305 -51.41 -7.21 -20.47
CA LYS A 305 -52.54 -8.16 -20.46
C LYS A 305 -52.86 -8.68 -19.06
N LYS A 306 -51.84 -8.93 -18.22
CA LYS A 306 -52.03 -9.38 -16.83
C LYS A 306 -52.57 -8.28 -15.92
N VAL A 307 -52.10 -7.05 -16.09
CA VAL A 307 -52.67 -5.87 -15.39
C VAL A 307 -54.13 -5.68 -15.76
N VAL A 308 -54.48 -5.77 -17.05
CA VAL A 308 -55.87 -5.67 -17.53
C VAL A 308 -56.76 -6.83 -17.07
N ALA A 309 -56.19 -8.00 -16.72
CA ALA A 309 -56.94 -9.08 -16.09
C ALA A 309 -57.31 -8.73 -14.63
N MET A 310 -56.32 -8.39 -13.80
CA MET A 310 -56.56 -7.99 -12.39
C MET A 310 -57.42 -6.72 -12.26
N TYR A 311 -57.31 -5.78 -13.21
CA TYR A 311 -58.16 -4.58 -13.21
C TYR A 311 -59.66 -4.93 -13.34
N LYS A 312 -60.04 -5.97 -14.09
CA LYS A 312 -61.44 -6.44 -14.14
C LYS A 312 -61.95 -6.96 -12.80
N GLU A 313 -61.07 -7.58 -12.01
CA GLU A 313 -61.38 -8.20 -10.71
C GLU A 313 -61.55 -7.15 -9.59
N LEU A 314 -61.16 -5.89 -9.82
CA LEU A 314 -61.29 -4.77 -8.86
C LEU A 314 -62.62 -4.02 -8.94
N SER A 315 -63.43 -4.28 -9.97
CA SER A 315 -64.72 -3.63 -10.24
C SER A 315 -65.65 -3.63 -9.01
N GLY A 316 -66.24 -2.48 -8.68
CA GLY A 316 -67.06 -2.25 -7.49
C GLY A 316 -66.30 -1.74 -6.26
N THR A 317 -64.97 -1.54 -6.33
CA THR A 317 -64.18 -0.87 -5.28
C THR A 317 -64.30 0.66 -5.41
N SER A 318 -64.44 1.41 -4.30
CA SER A 318 -64.43 2.88 -4.39
C SER A 318 -63.02 3.44 -4.69
N GLU A 319 -62.94 4.65 -5.24
CA GLU A 319 -61.64 5.32 -5.51
C GLU A 319 -60.83 5.49 -4.21
N LEU A 320 -61.49 5.81 -3.10
CA LEU A 320 -60.86 5.99 -1.79
C LEU A 320 -60.30 4.66 -1.24
N ASP A 321 -61.07 3.57 -1.36
CA ASP A 321 -60.63 2.22 -1.00
C ASP A 321 -59.49 1.74 -1.89
N ALA A 322 -59.51 2.07 -3.19
CA ALA A 322 -58.43 1.74 -4.11
C ALA A 322 -57.12 2.47 -3.75
N LYS A 323 -57.19 3.77 -3.40
CA LYS A 323 -56.04 4.54 -2.88
C LYS A 323 -55.54 3.97 -1.54
N SER A 324 -56.45 3.63 -0.64
CA SER A 324 -56.13 2.99 0.65
C SER A 324 -55.41 1.65 0.46
N LYS A 325 -55.95 0.76 -0.39
CA LYS A 325 -55.33 -0.52 -0.76
C LYS A 325 -53.95 -0.33 -1.42
N TYR A 326 -53.80 0.66 -2.31
CA TYR A 326 -52.52 0.98 -2.96
C TYR A 326 -51.46 1.40 -1.92
N VAL A 327 -51.81 2.35 -1.04
CA VAL A 327 -50.91 2.84 0.01
C VAL A 327 -50.56 1.74 1.01
N HIS A 328 -51.52 0.91 1.41
CA HIS A 328 -51.28 -0.22 2.31
C HIS A 328 -50.36 -1.27 1.67
N LEU A 329 -50.59 -1.62 0.40
CA LEU A 329 -49.74 -2.56 -0.35
C LEU A 329 -48.30 -2.02 -0.52
N CYS A 330 -48.14 -0.74 -0.81
CA CYS A 330 -46.82 -0.10 -0.85
C CYS A 330 -46.12 -0.11 0.52
N ARG A 331 -46.83 0.17 1.62
CA ARG A 331 -46.28 0.16 2.98
C ARG A 331 -45.93 -1.24 3.49
N GLY A 332 -46.57 -2.29 2.97
CA GLY A 332 -46.24 -3.69 3.28
C GLY A 332 -44.97 -4.21 2.60
N LEU A 333 -44.37 -3.45 1.67
CA LEU A 333 -43.13 -3.83 1.01
C LEU A 333 -41.94 -3.70 1.97
N LYS A 334 -41.10 -4.74 2.05
CA LYS A 334 -39.78 -4.65 2.70
C LYS A 334 -38.82 -3.65 2.04
N THR A 335 -39.15 -3.16 0.85
CA THR A 335 -38.41 -2.13 0.11
C THR A 335 -38.97 -0.71 0.33
N TYR A 336 -40.04 -0.56 1.12
CA TYR A 336 -40.59 0.74 1.51
C TYR A 336 -39.69 1.44 2.54
N GLY A 337 -39.47 2.75 2.38
CA GLY A 337 -38.56 3.52 3.25
C GLY A 337 -37.07 3.13 3.14
N VAL A 338 -36.70 2.28 2.18
CA VAL A 338 -35.31 1.87 1.92
C VAL A 338 -34.71 2.70 0.79
N THR A 339 -33.56 3.32 1.02
CA THR A 339 -32.77 3.99 -0.04
C THR A 339 -31.83 2.96 -0.68
N PHE A 340 -31.91 2.78 -2.00
CA PHE A 340 -31.10 1.81 -2.73
C PHE A 340 -29.95 2.43 -3.51
N PHE A 341 -28.78 1.79 -3.47
CA PHE A 341 -27.58 2.15 -4.22
C PHE A 341 -27.13 0.98 -5.11
N VAL A 342 -26.69 1.27 -6.33
CA VAL A 342 -26.14 0.26 -7.25
C VAL A 342 -24.67 0.02 -6.91
N VAL A 343 -24.33 -1.18 -6.46
CA VAL A 343 -22.96 -1.56 -6.05
C VAL A 343 -22.49 -2.80 -6.81
N LYS A 344 -21.19 -3.10 -6.75
CA LYS A 344 -20.60 -4.32 -7.33
C LYS A 344 -19.86 -5.11 -6.27
N GLU A 345 -20.41 -6.25 -5.87
CA GLU A 345 -19.75 -7.19 -4.95
C GLU A 345 -18.79 -8.11 -5.72
N LYS A 346 -17.68 -8.52 -5.09
CA LYS A 346 -16.81 -9.59 -5.57
C LYS A 346 -17.27 -10.89 -4.93
N LEU A 347 -17.60 -11.90 -5.74
CA LEU A 347 -18.03 -13.19 -5.19
C LEU A 347 -16.87 -13.92 -4.49
N PRO A 348 -17.11 -14.56 -3.32
CA PRO A 348 -16.10 -15.42 -2.71
C PRO A 348 -15.71 -16.55 -3.66
N GLY A 349 -14.41 -16.87 -3.71
CA GLY A 349 -13.85 -17.89 -4.61
C GLY A 349 -13.87 -17.56 -6.11
N LYS A 350 -14.41 -16.41 -6.57
CA LYS A 350 -14.48 -16.06 -8.00
C LYS A 350 -14.08 -14.62 -8.25
N ASN A 351 -13.08 -14.38 -9.10
CA ASN A 351 -12.61 -13.03 -9.43
C ASN A 351 -13.53 -12.30 -10.45
N LYS A 352 -14.85 -12.38 -10.23
CA LYS A 352 -15.92 -11.75 -11.02
C LYS A 352 -16.69 -10.79 -10.12
N LEU A 353 -16.81 -9.54 -10.57
CA LEU A 353 -17.72 -8.55 -9.98
C LEU A 353 -19.14 -8.80 -10.48
N VAL A 354 -20.11 -8.74 -9.56
CA VAL A 354 -21.54 -8.92 -9.84
C VAL A 354 -22.29 -7.67 -9.37
N PRO A 355 -23.15 -7.06 -10.21
CA PRO A 355 -23.98 -5.94 -9.78
C PRO A 355 -25.00 -6.39 -8.73
N ARG A 356 -25.26 -5.51 -7.76
CA ARG A 356 -26.15 -5.77 -6.63
C ARG A 356 -26.76 -4.45 -6.16
N LEU A 357 -27.93 -4.51 -5.55
CA LEU A 357 -28.52 -3.37 -4.85
C LEU A 357 -28.14 -3.43 -3.37
N LEU A 358 -27.66 -2.31 -2.83
CA LEU A 358 -27.43 -2.12 -1.39
C LEU A 358 -28.52 -1.17 -0.88
N GLY A 359 -29.46 -1.69 -0.11
CA GLY A 359 -30.50 -0.91 0.56
C GLY A 359 -30.06 -0.49 1.96
N VAL A 360 -30.43 0.72 2.36
CA VAL A 360 -30.28 1.23 3.74
C VAL A 360 -31.61 1.80 4.19
N ASN A 361 -32.11 1.38 5.36
CA ASN A 361 -33.27 1.97 6.03
C ASN A 361 -32.91 2.34 7.49
N LYS A 362 -33.91 2.62 8.33
CA LYS A 362 -33.72 3.01 9.74
C LYS A 362 -33.38 1.85 10.70
N GLU A 363 -33.46 0.59 10.28
CA GLU A 363 -33.33 -0.61 11.13
C GLU A 363 -32.18 -1.52 10.65
N SER A 364 -31.94 -1.59 9.34
CA SER A 364 -31.00 -2.51 8.71
C SER A 364 -30.34 -1.95 7.44
N VAL A 365 -29.19 -2.55 7.11
CA VAL A 365 -28.61 -2.53 5.77
C VAL A 365 -28.92 -3.87 5.10
N MET A 366 -29.38 -3.84 3.85
CA MET A 366 -29.82 -5.04 3.13
C MET A 366 -29.14 -5.18 1.77
N ARG A 367 -28.76 -6.42 1.42
CA ARG A 367 -28.23 -6.78 0.10
C ARG A 367 -29.34 -7.40 -0.73
N VAL A 368 -29.67 -6.76 -1.86
CA VAL A 368 -30.81 -7.11 -2.72
C VAL A 368 -30.35 -7.44 -4.13
N ASP A 369 -30.96 -8.45 -4.76
CA ASP A 369 -30.62 -8.80 -6.14
C ASP A 369 -31.09 -7.75 -7.16
N GLU A 370 -30.28 -7.53 -8.20
CA GLU A 370 -30.56 -6.58 -9.28
C GLU A 370 -31.78 -7.01 -10.12
N ASN A 371 -31.98 -8.32 -10.32
CA ASN A 371 -32.90 -8.86 -11.33
C ASN A 371 -34.21 -9.38 -10.72
N SER A 372 -34.14 -10.14 -9.63
CA SER A 372 -35.34 -10.62 -8.89
C SER A 372 -35.87 -9.61 -7.87
N LYS A 373 -35.08 -8.59 -7.50
CA LYS A 373 -35.35 -7.65 -6.39
C LYS A 373 -35.48 -8.31 -5.00
N GLN A 374 -35.05 -9.56 -4.85
CA GLN A 374 -35.14 -10.31 -3.58
C GLN A 374 -34.00 -9.97 -2.62
N ILE A 375 -34.31 -9.93 -1.32
CA ILE A 375 -33.34 -9.70 -0.24
C ILE A 375 -32.50 -10.98 -0.03
N LEU A 376 -31.19 -10.87 -0.28
CA LEU A 376 -30.21 -11.98 -0.19
C LEU A 376 -29.49 -12.05 1.17
N LYS A 377 -29.41 -10.93 1.89
CA LYS A 377 -28.98 -10.85 3.30
C LYS A 377 -29.43 -9.51 3.86
N GLU A 378 -29.69 -9.48 5.16
CA GLU A 378 -30.02 -8.30 5.94
C GLU A 378 -29.10 -8.27 7.18
N TRP A 379 -28.67 -7.07 7.56
CA TRP A 379 -27.80 -6.80 8.72
C TRP A 379 -28.43 -5.65 9.52
N PRO A 380 -28.89 -5.87 10.77
CA PRO A 380 -29.34 -4.79 11.64
C PRO A 380 -28.27 -3.71 11.82
N LEU A 381 -28.68 -2.44 11.86
CA LEU A 381 -27.75 -1.30 12.04
C LEU A 381 -26.95 -1.39 13.34
N GLU A 382 -27.53 -1.99 14.40
CA GLU A 382 -26.85 -2.25 15.67
C GLU A 382 -25.63 -3.18 15.55
N GLN A 383 -25.58 -4.03 14.52
CA GLN A 383 -24.44 -4.91 14.25
C GLN A 383 -23.33 -4.22 13.45
N VAL A 384 -23.55 -3.01 12.92
CA VAL A 384 -22.57 -2.30 12.09
C VAL A 384 -21.59 -1.55 13.00
N ARG A 385 -20.44 -2.18 13.28
CA ARG A 385 -19.40 -1.65 14.19
C ARG A 385 -18.66 -0.43 13.62
N ARG A 386 -18.44 -0.38 12.31
CA ARG A 386 -17.85 0.75 11.57
C ARG A 386 -18.09 0.62 10.07
N TRP A 387 -18.14 1.75 9.37
CA TRP A 387 -18.18 1.83 7.92
C TRP A 387 -17.03 2.69 7.40
N VAL A 388 -16.48 2.32 6.24
CA VAL A 388 -15.36 3.03 5.61
C VAL A 388 -15.76 3.44 4.19
N PRO A 389 -16.05 4.73 3.95
CA PRO A 389 -16.21 5.26 2.60
C PRO A 389 -14.85 5.43 1.91
N SER A 390 -14.84 5.25 0.59
CA SER A 390 -13.73 5.57 -0.30
C SER A 390 -14.30 5.94 -1.67
N ALA A 391 -13.58 6.76 -2.44
CA ALA A 391 -14.06 7.29 -3.72
C ALA A 391 -14.40 6.23 -4.80
N LYS A 392 -14.03 4.95 -4.60
CA LYS A 392 -14.40 3.83 -5.49
C LYS A 392 -14.85 2.54 -4.78
N CYS A 393 -14.88 2.54 -3.44
CA CYS A 393 -15.22 1.37 -2.63
C CYS A 393 -15.98 1.80 -1.36
N PHE A 394 -16.85 0.93 -0.86
CA PHE A 394 -17.50 1.10 0.43
C PHE A 394 -17.38 -0.22 1.20
N SER A 395 -16.99 -0.17 2.47
CA SER A 395 -16.82 -1.37 3.29
C SER A 395 -17.53 -1.24 4.63
N LEU A 396 -18.29 -2.28 4.99
CA LEU A 396 -18.90 -2.46 6.30
C LEU A 396 -18.09 -3.46 7.12
N ASP A 397 -17.89 -3.14 8.40
CA ASP A 397 -17.44 -4.08 9.42
C ASP A 397 -18.56 -4.35 10.42
N PHE A 398 -18.76 -5.63 10.73
CA PHE A 398 -19.71 -6.08 11.74
C PHE A 398 -19.00 -6.53 13.04
N GLY A 399 -17.66 -6.46 13.07
CA GLY A 399 -16.87 -6.98 14.18
C GLY A 399 -17.21 -8.43 14.47
N ASP A 400 -17.51 -8.72 15.73
CA ASP A 400 -17.70 -10.07 16.26
C ASP A 400 -19.04 -10.71 15.80
N TYR A 401 -19.92 -9.95 15.11
CA TYR A 401 -21.17 -10.45 14.53
C TYR A 401 -21.00 -11.14 13.15
N GLN A 402 -19.88 -10.92 12.44
CA GLN A 402 -19.59 -11.63 11.18
C GLN A 402 -18.10 -11.61 10.84
N ASP A 403 -17.54 -12.79 10.59
CA ASP A 403 -16.20 -12.92 10.00
C ASP A 403 -16.08 -12.15 8.66
N GLY A 404 -15.19 -11.16 8.65
CA GLY A 404 -14.75 -10.45 7.45
C GLY A 404 -15.67 -9.32 6.98
N TYR A 405 -15.03 -8.27 6.47
CA TYR A 405 -15.65 -7.06 5.94
C TYR A 405 -16.53 -7.32 4.72
N TYR A 406 -17.74 -6.76 4.69
CA TYR A 406 -18.54 -6.69 3.47
C TYR A 406 -18.09 -5.47 2.65
N SER A 407 -17.23 -5.72 1.67
CA SER A 407 -16.67 -4.69 0.79
C SER A 407 -17.28 -4.74 -0.62
N VAL A 408 -17.73 -3.58 -1.11
CA VAL A 408 -18.35 -3.43 -2.43
C VAL A 408 -17.72 -2.27 -3.21
N GLN A 409 -17.71 -2.39 -4.54
CA GLN A 409 -17.24 -1.34 -5.43
C GLN A 409 -18.39 -0.39 -5.78
N THR A 410 -18.23 0.91 -5.49
CA THR A 410 -19.22 1.96 -5.72
C THR A 410 -18.54 3.34 -5.76
N THR A 411 -19.07 4.24 -6.58
CA THR A 411 -18.67 5.67 -6.61
C THR A 411 -19.25 6.47 -5.44
N ASP A 412 -20.34 5.98 -4.85
CA ASP A 412 -21.23 6.78 -3.99
C ASP A 412 -21.08 6.42 -2.50
N GLY A 413 -19.90 5.90 -2.12
CA GLY A 413 -19.58 5.45 -0.76
C GLY A 413 -19.74 6.53 0.32
N GLU A 414 -19.47 7.79 -0.02
CA GLU A 414 -19.67 8.93 0.89
C GLU A 414 -21.16 9.17 1.17
N LYS A 415 -22.04 9.07 0.16
CA LYS A 415 -23.50 9.21 0.35
C LYS A 415 -24.07 8.10 1.21
N ILE A 416 -23.61 6.86 1.00
CA ILE A 416 -23.99 5.70 1.82
C ILE A 416 -23.56 5.91 3.27
N ALA A 417 -22.33 6.38 3.51
CA ALA A 417 -21.83 6.70 4.84
C ALA A 417 -22.64 7.84 5.52
N GLN A 418 -22.97 8.91 4.80
CA GLN A 418 -23.80 10.02 5.32
C GLN A 418 -25.23 9.58 5.65
N LEU A 419 -25.81 8.67 4.87
CA LEU A 419 -27.15 8.14 5.12
C LEU A 419 -27.19 7.25 6.37
N ILE A 420 -26.21 6.34 6.50
CA ILE A 420 -26.07 5.47 7.69
C ILE A 420 -25.82 6.32 8.94
N GLN A 421 -24.90 7.29 8.88
CA GLN A 421 -24.65 8.25 9.96
C GLN A 421 -25.95 8.96 10.37
N GLY A 422 -26.72 9.50 9.42
CA GLY A 422 -27.98 10.18 9.71
C GLY A 422 -29.04 9.29 10.39
N TYR A 423 -29.19 8.04 9.96
CA TYR A 423 -30.08 7.10 10.65
C TYR A 423 -29.60 6.80 12.08
N VAL A 424 -28.30 6.53 12.27
CA VAL A 424 -27.69 6.29 13.58
C VAL A 424 -27.85 7.49 14.52
N ASP A 425 -27.65 8.72 14.03
CA ASP A 425 -27.82 9.94 14.81
C ASP A 425 -29.26 10.15 15.28
N ILE A 426 -30.26 9.89 14.41
CA ILE A 426 -31.69 9.97 14.77
C ILE A 426 -32.04 8.91 15.83
N ILE A 427 -31.55 7.67 15.69
CA ILE A 427 -31.75 6.60 16.68
C ILE A 427 -31.14 7.00 18.03
N LEU A 428 -29.88 7.45 18.05
CA LEU A 428 -29.19 7.86 19.27
C LEU A 428 -29.80 9.12 19.90
N LYS A 429 -30.36 10.05 19.11
CA LYS A 429 -31.08 11.22 19.64
C LYS A 429 -32.41 10.82 20.27
N LYS A 430 -33.23 10.01 19.58
CA LYS A 430 -34.53 9.55 20.10
C LYS A 430 -34.38 8.67 21.34
N LYS A 431 -33.36 7.80 21.39
CA LYS A 431 -33.03 7.03 22.59
C LYS A 431 -32.69 7.93 23.77
N ARG A 432 -31.84 8.95 23.58
CA ARG A 432 -31.51 9.92 24.65
C ARG A 432 -32.73 10.68 25.18
N THR A 433 -33.70 11.04 24.34
CA THR A 433 -34.97 11.65 24.80
C THR A 433 -35.91 10.64 25.48
N GLN A 434 -35.83 9.36 25.13
CA GLN A 434 -36.63 8.30 25.76
C GLN A 434 -36.05 7.91 27.14
N ASP A 435 -34.73 7.90 27.28
CA ASP A 435 -34.02 7.73 28.55
C ASP A 435 -34.15 8.95 29.50
N HIS A 436 -34.58 10.11 28.98
CA HIS A 436 -34.83 11.35 29.75
C HIS A 436 -36.30 11.56 30.14
N GLN A 437 -37.06 10.49 30.43
CA GLN A 437 -38.40 10.63 31.01
C GLN A 437 -38.34 11.07 32.49
N GLY A 438 -38.08 12.36 32.70
CA GLY A 438 -38.10 13.04 33.98
C GLY A 438 -38.20 14.55 33.80
N ILE A 439 -39.39 15.10 34.08
CA ILE A 439 -39.76 16.53 34.14
C ILE A 439 -40.10 17.19 32.77
N GLU A 440 -41.39 17.13 32.46
CA GLU A 440 -42.28 18.17 31.87
C GLU A 440 -41.96 18.88 30.53
N GLY A 441 -42.92 18.83 29.58
CA GLY A 441 -43.04 19.77 28.45
C GLY A 441 -43.64 19.16 27.18
N ASP A 442 -44.89 19.55 26.84
CA ASP A 442 -45.69 19.25 25.62
C ASP A 442 -44.88 19.20 24.29
N GLU A 443 -45.30 18.48 23.22
CA GLU A 443 -46.66 18.22 22.73
C GLU A 443 -46.89 16.77 22.22
N GLY A 444 -48.15 16.30 22.24
CA GLY A 444 -48.64 15.33 21.24
C GLY A 444 -48.99 13.89 21.69
N SER A 445 -49.17 13.61 22.98
CA SER A 445 -49.55 12.27 23.45
C SER A 445 -51.04 11.95 23.23
N THR A 446 -51.37 11.24 22.16
CA THR A 446 -52.67 10.56 22.02
C THR A 446 -52.60 9.18 22.69
N MET A 447 -53.15 9.06 23.89
CA MET A 447 -53.25 7.76 24.57
C MET A 447 -54.22 6.82 23.85
N LEU A 448 -53.78 5.59 23.63
CA LEU A 448 -54.62 4.46 23.29
C LEU A 448 -54.11 3.28 24.14
N GLU A 449 -54.82 2.99 25.23
CA GLU A 449 -54.55 1.83 26.07
C GLU A 449 -54.89 0.55 25.29
N ASP A 450 -54.07 -0.49 25.43
CA ASP A 450 -54.42 -1.83 24.97
C ASP A 450 -54.24 -2.84 26.12
N MET A 451 -55.20 -3.77 26.27
CA MET A 451 -55.37 -4.56 27.49
C MET A 451 -54.50 -5.82 27.48
N VAL A 452 -53.41 -5.81 28.26
CA VAL A 452 -52.65 -7.04 28.54
C VAL A 452 -53.35 -7.85 29.65
N ALA A 453 -54.06 -8.91 29.25
CA ALA A 453 -54.76 -9.80 30.17
C ALA A 453 -53.80 -10.64 31.06
N PRO A 454 -54.11 -10.89 32.34
CA PRO A 454 -53.19 -11.54 33.28
C PRO A 454 -53.22 -13.07 33.22
N ALA A 455 -52.05 -13.70 33.08
CA ALA A 455 -51.89 -15.16 33.12
C ALA A 455 -50.99 -15.62 34.29
N LYS A 456 -51.62 -16.11 35.36
CA LYS A 456 -51.05 -17.07 36.34
C LYS A 456 -51.06 -18.48 35.71
N ALA A 457 -50.46 -19.57 36.21
CA ALA A 457 -49.28 -19.92 37.03
C ALA A 457 -49.38 -21.48 37.21
N THR A 458 -48.58 -22.29 37.93
CA THR A 458 -47.42 -22.14 38.86
C THR A 458 -46.72 -23.52 38.92
N LEU A 459 -45.42 -23.62 39.22
CA LEU A 459 -44.83 -24.86 39.80
C LEU A 459 -43.64 -24.54 40.73
N VAL A 460 -43.49 -25.29 41.83
CA VAL A 460 -42.65 -24.94 43.00
C VAL A 460 -42.06 -26.19 43.67
N ALA A 461 -40.78 -26.11 44.09
CA ALA A 461 -40.09 -26.79 45.22
C ALA A 461 -38.55 -26.62 45.02
N HIS A 462 -37.66 -26.56 46.01
CA HIS A 462 -37.68 -26.33 47.47
C HIS A 462 -36.27 -25.78 47.86
N GLY A 463 -36.03 -25.15 49.03
CA GLY A 463 -36.93 -24.77 50.12
C GLY A 463 -36.18 -24.29 51.38
N GLN A 464 -36.96 -23.91 52.41
CA GLN A 464 -36.59 -23.54 53.80
C GLN A 464 -35.86 -22.19 54.06
N ILE A 465 -36.00 -21.72 55.31
CA ILE A 465 -36.09 -20.30 55.72
C ILE A 465 -35.33 -20.05 57.04
N GLY A 466 -34.80 -18.82 57.20
CA GLY A 466 -34.50 -18.18 58.50
C GLY A 466 -33.04 -17.72 58.63
N SER A 467 -32.69 -16.66 59.37
CA SER A 467 -33.41 -15.57 60.07
C SER A 467 -32.31 -14.59 60.54
N GLY A 468 -32.39 -13.27 60.65
CA GLY A 468 -33.43 -12.24 60.85
C GLY A 468 -32.72 -10.99 61.45
N GLN A 469 -33.42 -9.90 61.78
CA GLN A 469 -32.90 -8.62 62.35
C GLN A 469 -31.99 -7.80 61.39
N HIS A 470 -32.33 -6.60 60.92
CA HIS A 470 -32.55 -5.29 61.58
C HIS A 470 -31.27 -4.41 61.70
N ALA A 471 -31.43 -3.09 61.56
CA ALA A 471 -30.33 -2.15 61.26
C ALA A 471 -30.46 -0.80 61.99
N THR A 472 -29.31 -0.19 62.27
CA THR A 472 -29.06 1.22 62.64
C THR A 472 -27.65 1.56 62.12
N ASP A 473 -27.47 2.51 61.21
CA ASP A 473 -27.36 3.97 61.44
C ASP A 473 -25.98 4.39 62.01
N GLY A 474 -25.42 5.50 61.54
CA GLY A 474 -23.97 5.79 61.57
C GLY A 474 -23.54 6.92 62.52
N LEU A 475 -22.28 7.39 62.38
CA LEU A 475 -21.80 8.79 62.58
C LEU A 475 -20.24 8.91 62.62
N VAL A 476 -19.68 9.72 61.69
CA VAL A 476 -18.65 10.78 61.91
C VAL A 476 -17.15 10.46 62.21
N ALA A 477 -16.30 11.39 61.72
CA ALA A 477 -14.86 11.66 61.97
C ALA A 477 -13.82 10.75 61.27
N VAL A 478 -12.79 11.22 60.53
CA VAL A 478 -11.78 12.31 60.73
C VAL A 478 -10.72 11.88 61.77
N ARG A 479 -9.39 11.91 61.54
CA ARG A 479 -8.50 12.71 60.68
C ARG A 479 -7.27 11.86 60.25
N GLY A 480 -6.59 12.16 59.13
CA GLY A 480 -5.32 11.49 58.75
C GLY A 480 -4.07 12.33 59.08
N VAL A 481 -2.85 11.72 59.02
CA VAL A 481 -1.53 12.41 58.84
C VAL A 481 -0.33 11.41 58.76
N LEU A 482 0.68 11.75 57.91
CA LEU A 482 2.09 11.26 57.83
C LEU A 482 2.49 9.79 57.44
N ARG A 483 3.13 9.69 56.25
CA ARG A 483 4.39 8.99 55.86
C ARG A 483 4.64 7.48 56.12
N THR A 484 4.86 6.77 55.00
CA THR A 484 5.90 5.75 54.70
C THR A 484 6.65 5.06 55.84
N PRO A 485 6.73 3.71 55.80
CA PRO A 485 8.03 3.10 55.50
C PRO A 485 8.01 2.09 54.32
N GLN A 486 9.09 1.34 54.17
CA GLN A 486 9.56 0.63 52.98
C GLN A 486 9.52 -0.90 53.13
N GLY A 487 9.18 -1.61 52.05
CA GLY A 487 9.50 -3.04 51.86
C GLY A 487 8.44 -4.06 52.30
N GLY A 488 8.43 -5.22 51.64
CA GLY A 488 7.65 -6.41 52.05
C GLY A 488 6.75 -7.00 50.96
N GLN A 489 6.91 -8.30 50.71
CA GLN A 489 6.09 -9.13 49.83
C GLN A 489 4.63 -9.25 50.32
N GLY A 490 3.68 -9.51 49.42
CA GLY A 490 2.34 -10.00 49.81
C GLY A 490 1.29 -9.94 48.71
N TYR A 491 0.88 -11.10 48.17
CA TYR A 491 -0.35 -11.22 47.39
C TYR A 491 -1.54 -11.31 48.35
N GLY A 492 -2.55 -10.45 48.17
CA GLY A 492 -3.77 -10.41 48.99
C GLY A 492 -5.01 -10.18 48.13
N ILE A 493 -6.15 -10.78 48.52
CA ILE A 493 -7.37 -10.84 47.69
C ILE A 493 -8.54 -10.14 48.40
N ASN A 494 -9.32 -9.37 47.63
CA ASN A 494 -10.79 -9.18 47.68
C ASN A 494 -11.25 -7.71 47.60
N GLY A 495 -12.53 -7.54 47.23
CA GLY A 495 -13.29 -6.30 47.47
C GLY A 495 -13.67 -5.49 46.24
N ALA A 496 -14.63 -5.99 45.43
CA ALA A 496 -15.37 -5.15 44.49
C ALA A 496 -16.74 -4.81 45.08
N GLN A 497 -17.12 -3.52 45.11
CA GLN A 497 -18.51 -3.12 45.37
C GLN A 497 -18.88 -1.81 44.65
N TYR A 498 -20.13 -1.71 44.22
CA TYR A 498 -20.71 -0.60 43.46
C TYR A 498 -21.31 0.47 44.39
N GLY A 499 -21.45 1.71 43.92
CA GLY A 499 -22.27 2.73 44.61
C GLY A 499 -22.12 4.16 44.07
N ALA A 500 -23.03 4.56 43.18
CA ALA A 500 -23.10 5.86 42.49
C ALA A 500 -23.19 7.12 43.39
N VAL A 501 -22.94 8.32 42.82
CA VAL A 501 -23.96 9.38 42.56
C VAL A 501 -23.31 10.68 42.00
N SER A 502 -24.09 11.42 41.20
CA SER A 502 -23.96 12.83 40.74
C SER A 502 -22.62 13.35 40.20
N GLY A 503 -22.62 13.44 38.87
CA GLY A 503 -21.88 14.35 37.98
C GLY A 503 -21.37 15.69 38.51
N GLU A 504 -20.14 15.97 38.12
CA GLU A 504 -19.68 17.31 37.73
C GLU A 504 -18.80 17.17 36.47
N ILE A 505 -19.02 18.00 35.45
CA ILE A 505 -18.27 17.90 34.18
C ILE A 505 -16.99 18.72 34.29
N THR A 506 -15.93 18.11 34.82
CA THR A 506 -14.56 18.61 34.60
C THR A 506 -13.95 17.89 33.42
N SER A 507 -13.59 18.63 32.37
CA SER A 507 -12.97 18.10 31.17
C SER A 507 -11.49 17.76 31.42
N GLN A 508 -11.23 16.54 31.88
CA GLN A 508 -9.88 15.99 31.94
C GLN A 508 -9.88 14.55 31.40
N GLU A 509 -9.01 14.27 30.44
CA GLU A 509 -8.96 12.97 29.78
C GLU A 509 -8.53 11.89 30.77
N LEU A 510 -9.44 10.95 31.06
CA LEU A 510 -9.15 9.76 31.84
C LEU A 510 -8.11 8.91 31.08
N ALA A 511 -6.86 9.02 31.51
CA ALA A 511 -5.73 8.29 30.94
C ALA A 511 -5.95 6.78 31.09
N ARG A 512 -6.54 6.16 30.06
CA ARG A 512 -6.77 4.72 29.94
C ARG A 512 -5.46 3.98 30.22
N ALA A 513 -5.41 3.36 31.40
CA ALA A 513 -4.40 2.41 31.87
C ALA A 513 -3.13 2.39 31.02
N GLN A 514 -2.29 3.43 31.18
CA GLN A 514 -0.92 3.35 30.69
C GLN A 514 -0.23 2.23 31.48
N ARG A 515 -0.26 1.01 30.92
CA ARG A 515 0.94 0.17 30.94
C ARG A 515 2.08 1.10 30.59
N LEU A 516 3.12 1.13 31.43
CA LEU A 516 4.33 1.88 31.13
C LEU A 516 4.91 1.35 29.81
N ARG A 517 4.51 1.98 28.71
CA ARG A 517 5.29 1.98 27.48
C ARG A 517 6.56 2.72 27.87
N TYR A 518 7.60 1.96 28.14
CA TYR A 518 8.92 2.39 27.71
C TYR A 518 8.75 2.84 26.27
N GLN A 519 8.94 4.14 26.04
CA GLN A 519 8.95 4.68 24.70
C GLN A 519 10.31 4.32 24.11
N ASP A 520 10.44 3.04 23.71
CA ASP A 520 11.57 2.55 22.93
C ASP A 520 11.77 3.55 21.79
N MET A 521 12.93 4.21 21.77
CA MET A 521 13.29 5.16 20.72
C MET A 521 13.55 4.45 19.38
N TYR A 522 13.71 3.12 19.42
CA TYR A 522 13.96 2.24 18.30
C TYR A 522 12.67 1.57 17.81
N GLN A 523 12.52 1.45 16.49
CA GLN A 523 11.43 0.68 15.90
C GLN A 523 11.60 -0.83 16.18
N HIS A 524 10.50 -1.58 16.09
CA HIS A 524 10.51 -3.02 16.37
C HIS A 524 11.60 -3.81 15.61
N PRO A 525 11.91 -3.54 14.31
CA PRO A 525 12.98 -4.24 13.61
C PRO A 525 14.39 -3.83 14.08
N GLN A 526 14.61 -2.57 14.46
CA GLN A 526 15.87 -2.12 15.06
C GLN A 526 16.14 -2.81 16.40
N ARG A 527 15.11 -3.01 17.22
CA ARG A 527 15.21 -3.81 18.45
C ARG A 527 15.49 -5.29 18.18
N ALA A 528 14.94 -5.85 17.09
CA ALA A 528 15.28 -7.20 16.64
C ALA A 528 16.73 -7.30 16.12
N LEU A 529 17.26 -6.24 15.51
CA LEU A 529 18.67 -6.15 15.13
C LEU A 529 19.59 -6.16 16.35
N ILE A 530 19.33 -5.33 17.37
CA ILE A 530 20.18 -5.26 18.58
C ILE A 530 20.31 -6.66 19.22
N GLY A 531 19.20 -7.38 19.40
CA GLY A 531 19.23 -8.78 19.88
C GLY A 531 19.94 -9.77 18.94
N THR A 532 19.98 -9.48 17.63
CA THR A 532 20.74 -10.28 16.64
C THR A 532 22.24 -9.96 16.69
N ILE A 533 22.61 -8.70 16.93
CA ILE A 533 24.00 -8.27 17.16
C ILE A 533 24.52 -8.89 18.47
N GLU A 534 23.77 -8.80 19.58
CA GLU A 534 24.11 -9.48 20.84
C GLU A 534 24.34 -10.99 20.66
N ALA A 535 23.41 -11.67 19.98
CA ALA A 535 23.51 -13.11 19.73
C ALA A 535 24.72 -13.46 18.85
N THR A 536 25.10 -12.56 17.94
CA THR A 536 26.28 -12.71 17.08
C THR A 536 27.57 -12.44 17.85
N ILE A 537 27.61 -11.45 18.75
CA ILE A 537 28.76 -11.18 19.62
C ILE A 537 29.01 -12.37 20.56
N ARG A 538 27.97 -12.96 21.16
CA ARG A 538 28.11 -14.22 21.92
C ARG A 538 28.64 -15.38 21.06
N ALA A 539 28.29 -15.43 19.78
CA ALA A 539 28.85 -16.41 18.85
C ALA A 539 30.33 -16.14 18.47
N VAL A 540 30.84 -14.91 18.65
CA VAL A 540 32.29 -14.61 18.59
C VAL A 540 32.97 -15.17 19.86
N GLU A 541 32.39 -14.93 21.03
CA GLU A 541 32.91 -15.41 22.32
C GLU A 541 32.92 -16.95 22.39
N ASP A 542 31.82 -17.61 22.00
CA ASP A 542 31.72 -19.07 21.85
C ASP A 542 32.80 -19.60 20.88
N ALA A 543 33.08 -18.89 19.78
CA ALA A 543 34.05 -19.31 18.78
C ALA A 543 35.51 -19.18 19.26
N GLU A 544 35.85 -18.16 20.03
CA GLU A 544 37.18 -18.03 20.66
C GLU A 544 37.43 -19.14 21.70
N ILE A 545 36.39 -19.58 22.42
CA ILE A 545 36.48 -20.72 23.36
C ILE A 545 36.63 -22.05 22.60
N GLU A 546 35.81 -22.27 21.57
CA GLU A 546 35.84 -23.48 20.72
C GLU A 546 37.19 -23.69 20.01
N LEU A 547 37.92 -22.60 19.76
CA LEU A 547 39.28 -22.56 19.19
C LEU A 547 40.38 -23.02 20.17
N GLU A 548 40.18 -22.85 21.48
CA GLU A 548 41.10 -23.32 22.53
C GLU A 548 40.83 -24.77 22.99
N ALA A 549 39.70 -25.34 22.60
CA ALA A 549 39.32 -26.71 22.94
C ALA A 549 40.23 -27.79 22.32
N GLU A 550 40.17 -29.01 22.84
CA GLU A 550 40.87 -30.17 22.27
C GLU A 550 40.21 -30.60 20.93
N PRO A 551 41.00 -30.88 19.88
CA PRO A 551 40.47 -31.27 18.57
C PRO A 551 39.83 -32.67 18.60
N GLN A 552 38.56 -32.76 18.21
CA GLN A 552 37.78 -34.01 18.21
C GLN A 552 37.98 -34.80 16.89
N ILE A 553 39.20 -35.29 16.67
CA ILE A 553 39.58 -36.01 15.44
C ILE A 553 39.77 -37.50 15.73
N ASP A 554 38.75 -38.30 15.41
CA ASP A 554 38.87 -39.77 15.34
C ASP A 554 39.66 -40.16 14.08
N ILE A 555 40.99 -40.33 14.22
CA ILE A 555 41.85 -40.80 13.13
C ILE A 555 41.47 -42.27 12.80
N PRO A 556 41.09 -42.59 11.55
CA PRO A 556 40.78 -43.96 11.15
C PRO A 556 41.98 -44.90 11.30
N ARG A 557 41.73 -46.21 11.48
CA ARG A 557 42.80 -47.22 11.48
C ARG A 557 43.21 -47.56 10.05
N PHE A 558 44.36 -47.05 9.63
CA PHE A 558 44.99 -47.39 8.36
C PHE A 558 45.90 -48.63 8.49
N ASN A 559 46.12 -49.33 7.37
CA ASN A 559 47.04 -50.47 7.31
C ASN A 559 48.47 -50.05 6.91
N ASP A 560 48.61 -48.92 6.20
CA ASP A 560 49.86 -48.44 5.60
C ASP A 560 50.02 -46.93 5.83
N ASP A 561 51.22 -46.48 6.19
CA ASP A 561 51.55 -45.07 6.45
C ASP A 561 51.20 -44.14 5.26
N TYR A 562 51.35 -44.64 4.03
CA TYR A 562 50.98 -43.90 2.82
C TYR A 562 49.47 -43.57 2.77
N SER A 563 48.62 -44.51 3.19
CA SER A 563 47.17 -44.28 3.24
C SER A 563 46.78 -43.29 4.34
N GLN A 564 47.49 -43.35 5.48
CA GLN A 564 47.31 -42.39 6.58
C GLN A 564 47.74 -40.97 6.15
N ASN A 565 48.94 -40.81 5.59
CA ASN A 565 49.45 -39.51 5.15
C ASN A 565 48.56 -38.89 4.07
N ARG A 566 48.13 -39.68 3.08
CA ARG A 566 47.20 -39.21 2.05
C ARG A 566 45.85 -38.75 2.63
N TRP A 567 45.32 -39.45 3.64
CA TRP A 567 44.10 -39.01 4.32
C TRP A 567 44.33 -37.70 5.10
N MET A 568 45.48 -37.55 5.76
CA MET A 568 45.85 -36.32 6.47
C MET A 568 45.98 -35.13 5.51
N GLU A 569 46.61 -35.31 4.35
CA GLU A 569 46.68 -34.33 3.26
C GLU A 569 45.28 -33.95 2.74
N GLU A 570 44.40 -34.94 2.55
CA GLU A 570 43.01 -34.73 2.14
C GLU A 570 42.20 -33.96 3.20
N GLN A 571 42.33 -34.27 4.49
CA GLN A 571 41.68 -33.52 5.56
C GLN A 571 42.24 -32.09 5.71
N GLN A 572 43.55 -31.89 5.54
CA GLN A 572 44.15 -30.55 5.51
C GLN A 572 43.57 -29.73 4.35
N ALA A 573 43.47 -30.30 3.14
CA ALA A 573 42.92 -29.61 1.97
C ALA A 573 41.43 -29.25 2.16
N VAL A 574 40.62 -30.19 2.65
CA VAL A 574 39.20 -29.97 2.95
C VAL A 574 39.01 -28.88 4.02
N ASN A 575 39.76 -28.93 5.12
CA ASN A 575 39.65 -27.92 6.17
C ASN A 575 40.11 -26.53 5.71
N LYS A 576 41.11 -26.43 4.82
CA LYS A 576 41.52 -25.15 4.23
C LYS A 576 40.43 -24.56 3.32
N GLU A 577 39.85 -25.35 2.43
CA GLU A 577 38.79 -24.85 1.54
C GLU A 577 37.50 -24.52 2.32
N ASN A 578 37.15 -25.31 3.34
CA ASN A 578 36.07 -24.98 4.28
C ASN A 578 36.28 -23.60 4.93
N VAL A 579 37.49 -23.29 5.42
CA VAL A 579 37.76 -21.96 6.00
C VAL A 579 37.67 -20.87 4.93
N ASN A 580 38.21 -21.09 3.73
CA ASN A 580 38.11 -20.13 2.61
C ASN A 580 36.64 -19.83 2.21
N GLU A 581 35.78 -20.85 2.07
CA GLU A 581 34.35 -20.67 1.78
C GLU A 581 33.64 -19.84 2.86
N ARG A 582 33.92 -20.15 4.13
CA ARG A 582 33.32 -19.46 5.29
C ARG A 582 33.81 -18.02 5.39
N LEU A 583 35.10 -17.77 5.18
CA LEU A 583 35.65 -16.41 5.11
C LEU A 583 35.02 -15.60 3.98
N ALA A 584 34.83 -16.20 2.80
CA ALA A 584 34.18 -15.55 1.66
C ALA A 584 32.71 -15.19 1.95
N ALA A 585 31.96 -16.08 2.62
CA ALA A 585 30.59 -15.80 3.06
C ALA A 585 30.53 -14.64 4.06
N MET A 586 31.43 -14.62 5.05
CA MET A 586 31.50 -13.54 6.03
C MET A 586 32.00 -12.21 5.44
N GLY A 587 32.90 -12.25 4.45
CA GLY A 587 33.34 -11.08 3.69
C GLY A 587 32.18 -10.48 2.87
N ALA A 588 31.46 -11.30 2.11
CA ALA A 588 30.26 -10.87 1.40
C ALA A 588 29.19 -10.31 2.35
N ALA A 589 28.94 -10.95 3.50
CA ALA A 589 28.01 -10.46 4.51
C ALA A 589 28.48 -9.14 5.16
N THR A 590 29.77 -8.97 5.43
CA THR A 590 30.35 -7.73 5.96
C THR A 590 30.17 -6.58 4.96
N ALA A 591 30.40 -6.84 3.66
CA ALA A 591 30.12 -5.87 2.60
C ALA A 591 28.61 -5.52 2.49
N GLN A 592 27.72 -6.51 2.65
CA GLN A 592 26.25 -6.28 2.68
C GLN A 592 25.83 -5.41 3.87
N VAL A 593 26.35 -5.66 5.07
CA VAL A 593 26.09 -4.79 6.24
C VAL A 593 26.54 -3.37 5.96
N VAL A 594 27.74 -3.20 5.40
CA VAL A 594 28.33 -1.89 5.04
C VAL A 594 27.54 -1.18 3.93
N GLN A 595 26.86 -1.92 3.03
CA GLN A 595 25.99 -1.36 2.01
C GLN A 595 24.58 -1.03 2.52
N TRP A 596 23.92 -1.90 3.28
CA TRP A 596 22.52 -1.66 3.69
C TRP A 596 22.39 -0.66 4.84
N THR A 597 23.39 -0.57 5.73
CA THR A 597 23.45 0.51 6.74
C THR A 597 23.96 1.85 6.18
N ALA A 598 24.05 1.99 4.85
CA ALA A 598 24.31 3.26 4.15
C ALA A 598 23.07 4.14 3.99
N VAL A 599 21.87 3.54 4.09
CA VAL A 599 20.57 4.19 3.88
C VAL A 599 20.07 4.81 5.20
N GLU A 600 19.43 5.98 5.13
CA GLU A 600 18.87 6.68 6.30
C GLU A 600 17.64 5.96 6.89
N GLU A 601 17.01 5.09 6.11
CA GLU A 601 15.92 4.19 6.52
C GLU A 601 16.46 2.78 6.77
N TYR A 602 15.97 2.12 7.83
CA TYR A 602 16.50 0.85 8.30
C TYR A 602 16.06 -0.33 7.42
N ASP A 603 17.02 -1.07 6.82
CA ASP A 603 16.76 -2.32 6.09
C ASP A 603 16.90 -3.55 7.01
N ASP A 604 15.79 -4.27 7.20
CA ASP A 604 15.71 -5.53 7.95
C ASP A 604 16.78 -6.57 7.57
N ARG A 605 17.25 -6.55 6.31
CA ARG A 605 18.27 -7.48 5.80
C ARG A 605 19.62 -7.36 6.50
N VAL A 606 19.92 -6.22 7.14
CA VAL A 606 21.14 -6.03 7.96
C VAL A 606 21.26 -7.13 9.02
N GLY A 607 20.15 -7.48 9.68
CA GLY A 607 20.12 -8.58 10.65
C GLY A 607 20.41 -9.95 10.05
N THR A 608 19.99 -10.19 8.79
CA THR A 608 20.29 -11.43 8.06
C THR A 608 21.79 -11.58 7.78
N ALA A 609 22.45 -10.53 7.29
CA ALA A 609 23.89 -10.58 7.03
C ALA A 609 24.71 -10.76 8.31
N ILE A 610 24.30 -10.13 9.42
CA ILE A 610 24.93 -10.31 10.74
C ILE A 610 24.72 -11.74 11.26
N ALA A 611 23.55 -12.34 11.06
CA ALA A 611 23.31 -13.74 11.37
C ALA A 611 24.14 -14.71 10.48
N THR A 612 24.45 -14.34 9.23
CA THR A 612 25.40 -15.08 8.39
C THR A 612 26.81 -15.05 9.00
N ILE A 613 27.28 -13.92 9.53
CA ILE A 613 28.56 -13.84 10.24
C ILE A 613 28.55 -14.77 11.48
N GLY A 614 27.55 -14.64 12.35
CA GLY A 614 27.45 -15.42 13.58
C GLY A 614 27.24 -16.93 13.41
N SER A 615 26.77 -17.38 12.25
CA SER A 615 26.63 -18.81 11.93
C SER A 615 27.83 -19.41 11.22
N ASN A 616 28.67 -18.60 10.56
CA ASN A 616 29.89 -19.08 9.88
C ASN A 616 31.14 -18.99 10.77
N LEU A 617 31.22 -18.07 11.73
CA LEU A 617 32.42 -17.87 12.56
C LEU A 617 32.76 -19.06 13.51
N PRO A 618 31.79 -19.75 14.15
CA PRO A 618 32.05 -20.98 14.89
C PRO A 618 32.45 -22.16 13.98
N ASP A 619 32.04 -22.14 12.70
CA ASP A 619 32.48 -23.14 11.73
C ASP A 619 33.95 -22.91 11.33
N VAL A 620 34.38 -21.66 11.13
CA VAL A 620 35.80 -21.31 10.90
C VAL A 620 36.66 -21.79 12.06
N SER A 621 36.29 -21.44 13.30
CA SER A 621 37.14 -21.73 14.48
C SER A 621 37.34 -23.22 14.71
N ARG A 622 36.32 -24.05 14.41
CA ARG A 622 36.45 -25.52 14.42
C ARG A 622 37.36 -26.04 13.31
N ASN A 623 37.14 -25.65 12.07
CA ASN A 623 37.99 -26.07 10.95
C ASN A 623 39.46 -25.63 11.13
N VAL A 624 39.70 -24.44 11.73
CA VAL A 624 41.04 -23.96 12.08
C VAL A 624 41.69 -24.80 13.18
N ARG A 625 40.97 -25.07 14.29
CA ARG A 625 41.48 -25.93 15.38
C ARG A 625 41.85 -27.31 14.84
N ASP A 626 40.98 -27.88 14.02
CA ASP A 626 41.13 -29.24 13.50
C ASP A 626 42.22 -29.29 12.41
N LEU A 627 42.37 -28.26 11.57
CA LEU A 627 43.54 -28.06 10.69
C LEU A 627 44.84 -27.93 11.50
N GLY A 628 44.83 -27.14 12.57
CA GLY A 628 45.97 -26.92 13.46
C GLY A 628 46.40 -28.18 14.25
N ALA A 629 45.56 -29.20 14.33
CA ALA A 629 45.94 -30.51 14.86
C ALA A 629 46.79 -31.33 13.87
N PHE A 630 46.74 -31.00 12.57
CA PHE A 630 47.52 -31.64 11.50
C PHE A 630 48.80 -30.86 11.11
N MET A 631 49.11 -29.74 11.78
CA MET A 631 50.24 -28.86 11.48
C MET A 631 51.32 -28.89 12.57
N GLU A 632 52.53 -28.41 12.26
CA GLU A 632 53.60 -28.30 13.28
C GLU A 632 53.23 -27.31 14.39
N HIS A 633 53.73 -27.57 15.61
CA HIS A 633 53.42 -26.78 16.81
C HIS A 633 53.65 -25.26 16.68
N ARG A 634 54.59 -24.84 15.83
CA ARG A 634 54.87 -23.43 15.58
C ARG A 634 53.81 -22.79 14.68
N GLU A 635 53.56 -23.40 13.53
CA GLU A 635 52.59 -22.92 12.54
C GLU A 635 51.16 -22.94 13.10
N ARG A 636 50.83 -23.96 13.92
CA ARG A 636 49.60 -24.00 14.72
C ARG A 636 49.47 -22.75 15.61
N GLY A 637 50.55 -22.30 16.25
CA GLY A 637 50.53 -21.11 17.10
C GLY A 637 50.17 -19.84 16.32
N ASP A 638 50.84 -19.64 15.18
CA ASP A 638 50.61 -18.48 14.30
C ASP A 638 49.19 -18.50 13.68
N LEU A 639 48.66 -19.68 13.33
CA LEU A 639 47.31 -19.88 12.79
C LEU A 639 46.20 -19.57 13.82
N LEU A 640 46.36 -20.04 15.06
CA LEU A 640 45.41 -19.78 16.15
C LEU A 640 45.39 -18.28 16.52
N ASP A 641 46.54 -17.62 16.58
CA ASP A 641 46.65 -16.18 16.84
C ASP A 641 46.02 -15.33 15.71
N ALA A 642 46.25 -15.70 14.44
CA ALA A 642 45.56 -15.08 13.30
C ALA A 642 44.03 -15.17 13.39
N THR A 643 43.52 -16.31 13.87
CA THR A 643 42.07 -16.54 14.02
C THR A 643 41.47 -15.79 15.20
N LYS A 644 42.19 -15.66 16.33
CA LYS A 644 41.78 -14.78 17.45
C LYS A 644 41.75 -13.31 17.06
N LYS A 645 42.75 -12.85 16.28
CA LYS A 645 42.73 -11.49 15.70
C LYS A 645 41.50 -11.24 14.82
N LEU A 646 41.10 -12.23 14.02
CA LEU A 646 39.88 -12.16 13.19
C LEU A 646 38.60 -12.11 14.04
N CYS A 647 38.46 -12.95 15.06
CA CYS A 647 37.32 -12.92 15.98
C CYS A 647 37.21 -11.56 16.69
N GLY A 648 38.32 -11.05 17.24
CA GLY A 648 38.40 -9.72 17.83
C GLY A 648 38.20 -8.56 16.83
N ALA A 649 38.36 -8.77 15.51
CA ALA A 649 38.00 -7.80 14.47
C ALA A 649 36.49 -7.80 14.20
N PHE A 650 35.85 -8.98 14.08
CA PHE A 650 34.40 -9.11 13.97
C PHE A 650 33.69 -8.54 15.21
N GLY A 651 34.17 -8.85 16.43
CA GLY A 651 33.62 -8.29 17.66
C GLY A 651 33.64 -6.76 17.68
N LYS A 652 34.71 -6.12 17.20
CA LYS A 652 34.79 -4.65 17.06
C LYS A 652 33.84 -4.12 15.99
N PHE A 653 33.77 -4.79 14.83
CA PHE A 653 32.86 -4.41 13.74
C PHE A 653 31.39 -4.44 14.19
N LEU A 654 30.95 -5.54 14.80
CA LEU A 654 29.60 -5.72 15.33
C LEU A 654 29.24 -4.66 16.38
N ASN A 655 30.16 -4.35 17.29
CA ASN A 655 29.96 -3.26 18.26
C ASN A 655 29.82 -1.89 17.57
N THR A 656 30.60 -1.60 16.51
CA THR A 656 30.45 -0.33 15.74
C THR A 656 29.21 -0.28 14.83
N VAL A 657 28.52 -1.41 14.63
CA VAL A 657 27.28 -1.50 13.84
C VAL A 657 26.03 -1.45 14.74
N ASN A 658 26.18 -1.58 16.07
CA ASN A 658 25.06 -1.48 17.01
C ASN A 658 24.41 -0.09 16.95
N PRO A 659 23.08 0.03 16.65
CA PRO A 659 22.34 1.30 16.67
C PRO A 659 22.31 2.05 18.01
N GLU A 660 22.73 1.41 19.11
CA GLU A 660 22.93 2.08 20.41
C GLU A 660 24.26 2.84 20.50
N THR A 661 25.24 2.48 19.66
CA THR A 661 26.48 3.25 19.52
C THR A 661 26.30 4.28 18.41
N GLU A 662 26.38 5.57 18.74
CA GLU A 662 26.37 6.67 17.75
C GLU A 662 27.72 6.76 17.00
N ALA A 663 28.16 5.63 16.43
CA ALA A 663 29.42 5.50 15.74
C ALA A 663 29.43 6.31 14.43
N ARG A 664 30.48 7.11 14.23
CA ARG A 664 30.66 7.84 12.96
C ARG A 664 30.80 6.84 11.82
N ARG A 665 30.08 7.06 10.73
CA ARG A 665 29.98 6.10 9.62
C ARG A 665 31.33 5.68 9.00
N ASN A 666 32.31 6.58 8.98
CA ASN A 666 33.69 6.28 8.55
C ASN A 666 34.41 5.26 9.44
N GLU A 667 34.02 5.12 10.72
CA GLU A 667 34.56 4.11 11.64
C GLU A 667 34.03 2.72 11.29
N VAL A 668 32.77 2.60 10.84
CA VAL A 668 32.20 1.33 10.32
C VAL A 668 32.95 0.87 9.06
N PHE A 669 33.29 1.80 8.16
CA PHE A 669 34.15 1.50 7.01
C PHE A 669 35.56 1.05 7.44
N ARG A 670 36.10 1.61 8.53
CA ARG A 670 37.43 1.28 9.07
C ARG A 670 37.44 -0.09 9.76
N THR A 671 36.44 -0.42 10.57
CA THR A 671 36.33 -1.72 11.23
C THR A 671 36.01 -2.84 10.24
N ALA A 672 35.17 -2.58 9.23
CA ALA A 672 34.97 -3.51 8.11
C ALA A 672 36.27 -3.76 7.32
N GLY A 673 36.99 -2.70 6.93
CA GLY A 673 38.28 -2.83 6.25
C GLY A 673 39.29 -3.66 7.06
N HIS A 674 39.30 -3.51 8.37
CA HIS A 674 40.16 -4.29 9.26
C HIS A 674 39.79 -5.77 9.33
N VAL A 675 38.51 -6.13 9.24
CA VAL A 675 38.07 -7.54 9.10
C VAL A 675 38.68 -8.17 7.85
N GLY A 676 38.65 -7.47 6.70
CA GLY A 676 39.29 -7.91 5.47
C GLY A 676 40.81 -8.11 5.62
N GLU A 677 41.49 -7.15 6.26
CA GLU A 677 42.93 -7.22 6.57
C GLU A 677 43.27 -8.44 7.46
N THR A 678 42.44 -8.78 8.45
CA THR A 678 42.61 -9.99 9.28
C THR A 678 42.28 -11.29 8.54
N SER A 679 41.29 -11.30 7.65
CA SER A 679 40.97 -12.46 6.82
C SER A 679 42.12 -12.80 5.86
N GLN A 680 42.70 -11.78 5.21
CA GLN A 680 43.90 -11.96 4.38
C GLN A 680 45.08 -12.49 5.20
N HIS A 681 45.29 -11.99 6.43
CA HIS A 681 46.35 -12.49 7.31
C HIS A 681 46.18 -13.99 7.64
N LEU A 682 44.95 -14.44 7.92
CA LEU A 682 44.65 -15.85 8.18
C LEU A 682 44.90 -16.73 6.94
N ILE A 683 44.42 -16.32 5.77
CA ILE A 683 44.64 -17.04 4.50
C ILE A 683 46.15 -17.16 4.19
N ASN A 684 46.90 -16.06 4.34
CA ASN A 684 48.36 -16.05 4.13
C ASN A 684 49.16 -16.92 5.14
N VAL A 685 48.53 -17.39 6.23
CA VAL A 685 49.12 -18.34 7.20
C VAL A 685 48.67 -19.79 6.91
N MET A 686 47.46 -19.98 6.36
CA MET A 686 46.97 -21.28 5.91
C MET A 686 47.64 -21.77 4.64
N GLU A 687 47.94 -20.86 3.71
CA GLU A 687 48.57 -21.15 2.42
C GLU A 687 49.61 -20.06 2.10
N ALA A 688 50.81 -20.50 1.71
CA ALA A 688 51.91 -19.58 1.41
C ALA A 688 51.53 -18.74 0.16
N PRO A 689 51.49 -17.39 0.28
CA PRO A 689 50.90 -16.57 -0.76
C PRO A 689 51.75 -16.55 -2.04
N ASN A 690 51.17 -17.00 -3.15
CA ASN A 690 51.77 -16.89 -4.47
C ASN A 690 51.99 -15.42 -4.85
N GLU A 691 53.18 -15.05 -5.33
CA GLU A 691 53.52 -13.66 -5.71
C GLU A 691 52.51 -13.05 -6.72
N GLY A 692 51.93 -13.88 -7.60
CA GLY A 692 50.90 -13.45 -8.55
C GLY A 692 49.59 -13.03 -7.88
N GLN A 693 49.19 -13.75 -6.81
CA GLN A 693 47.94 -13.47 -6.08
C GLN A 693 48.05 -12.19 -5.26
N GLN A 694 49.14 -12.00 -4.49
CA GLN A 694 49.33 -10.74 -3.74
C GLN A 694 49.32 -9.51 -4.66
N LYS A 695 50.04 -9.58 -5.79
CA LYS A 695 50.06 -8.50 -6.79
C LYS A 695 48.71 -8.31 -7.48
N PHE A 696 47.81 -9.29 -7.44
CA PHE A 696 46.44 -9.19 -7.94
C PHE A 696 45.49 -8.54 -6.91
N ASP A 697 45.56 -8.98 -5.64
CA ASP A 697 44.74 -8.47 -4.54
C ASP A 697 45.09 -6.99 -4.23
N GLU A 698 46.40 -6.66 -4.21
CA GLU A 698 46.89 -5.28 -4.08
C GLU A 698 46.39 -4.37 -5.21
N ARG A 699 46.37 -4.88 -6.45
CA ARG A 699 45.85 -4.15 -7.62
C ARG A 699 44.35 -3.90 -7.52
N LEU A 700 43.55 -4.86 -7.03
CA LEU A 700 42.12 -4.66 -6.80
C LEU A 700 41.87 -3.51 -5.83
N VAL A 701 42.55 -3.53 -4.68
CA VAL A 701 42.45 -2.48 -3.65
C VAL A 701 43.00 -1.14 -4.17
N GLN A 702 44.05 -1.15 -5.00
CA GLN A 702 44.57 0.08 -5.61
C GLN A 702 43.63 0.67 -6.67
N SER A 703 42.99 -0.16 -7.51
CA SER A 703 41.96 0.30 -8.45
C SER A 703 40.78 0.95 -7.73
N ALA A 704 40.34 0.41 -6.59
CA ALA A 704 39.31 1.05 -5.77
C ALA A 704 39.75 2.41 -5.20
N LYS A 705 41.01 2.56 -4.76
CA LYS A 705 41.58 3.87 -4.36
C LYS A 705 41.69 4.85 -5.53
N ASN A 706 41.93 4.37 -6.75
CA ASN A 706 41.95 5.21 -7.95
C ASN A 706 40.55 5.77 -8.22
N VAL A 707 39.48 4.94 -8.15
CA VAL A 707 38.08 5.41 -8.23
C VAL A 707 37.79 6.48 -7.17
N ALA A 708 38.21 6.28 -5.92
CA ALA A 708 38.04 7.28 -4.86
C ALA A 708 38.79 8.60 -5.14
N THR A 709 39.93 8.54 -5.82
CA THR A 709 40.70 9.72 -6.21
C THR A 709 40.01 10.50 -7.32
N SER A 710 39.49 9.82 -8.34
CA SER A 710 38.66 10.43 -9.40
C SER A 710 37.35 10.99 -8.85
N THR A 711 36.67 10.29 -7.93
CA THR A 711 35.45 10.81 -7.30
C THR A 711 35.75 12.05 -6.45
N ALA A 712 36.89 12.11 -5.76
CA ALA A 712 37.28 13.32 -5.03
C ALA A 712 37.45 14.53 -5.97
N GLN A 713 37.99 14.34 -7.17
CA GLN A 713 38.08 15.40 -8.20
C GLN A 713 36.69 15.81 -8.70
N LEU A 714 35.83 14.84 -9.05
CA LEU A 714 34.43 15.10 -9.45
C LEU A 714 33.65 15.90 -8.39
N VAL A 715 33.83 15.56 -7.11
CA VAL A 715 33.20 16.23 -5.97
C VAL A 715 33.77 17.64 -5.74
N LEU A 716 35.03 17.91 -6.12
CA LEU A 716 35.57 19.26 -6.13
C LEU A 716 34.98 20.10 -7.27
N CYS A 717 34.88 19.56 -8.49
CA CYS A 717 34.21 20.22 -9.62
C CYS A 717 32.75 20.57 -9.30
N ALA A 718 31.99 19.62 -8.74
CA ALA A 718 30.62 19.86 -8.30
C ALA A 718 30.50 20.91 -7.19
N LYS A 719 31.50 21.01 -6.30
CA LYS A 719 31.54 22.06 -5.27
C LYS A 719 31.80 23.44 -5.87
N THR A 720 32.71 23.57 -6.84
CA THR A 720 32.91 24.83 -7.59
C THR A 720 31.61 25.27 -8.27
N ILE A 721 30.96 24.35 -9.00
CA ILE A 721 29.65 24.58 -9.61
C ILE A 721 28.58 25.00 -8.58
N SER A 722 28.55 24.37 -7.39
CA SER A 722 27.61 24.76 -6.33
C SER A 722 27.90 26.15 -5.74
N ALA A 723 29.15 26.62 -5.79
CA ALA A 723 29.54 27.96 -5.35
C ALA A 723 29.26 29.05 -6.41
N GLU A 724 29.15 28.66 -7.67
CA GLU A 724 28.72 29.52 -8.81
C GLU A 724 27.18 29.62 -8.93
N CYS A 725 26.41 28.92 -8.10
CA CYS A 725 24.96 28.80 -8.21
C CYS A 725 24.19 29.79 -7.30
N ASP A 726 23.39 30.68 -7.91
CA ASP A 726 22.58 31.68 -7.21
C ASP A 726 21.36 31.10 -6.45
N GLU A 727 20.86 29.91 -6.80
CA GLU A 727 19.65 29.33 -6.19
C GLU A 727 20.01 28.37 -5.04
N PRO A 728 19.69 28.69 -3.77
CA PRO A 728 20.12 27.88 -2.62
C PRO A 728 19.52 26.46 -2.63
N GLN A 729 18.31 26.28 -3.19
CA GLN A 729 17.69 24.95 -3.32
C GLN A 729 18.35 24.07 -4.40
N VAL A 730 19.12 24.64 -5.33
CA VAL A 730 19.91 23.88 -6.31
C VAL A 730 21.30 23.62 -5.75
N GLN A 731 21.94 24.65 -5.19
CA GLN A 731 23.21 24.54 -4.47
C GLN A 731 23.19 23.42 -3.41
N GLU A 732 22.16 23.38 -2.56
CA GLU A 732 22.06 22.34 -1.52
C GLU A 732 21.93 20.93 -2.12
N ARG A 733 21.13 20.76 -3.19
CA ARG A 733 20.99 19.46 -3.88
C ARG A 733 22.31 18.97 -4.48
N VAL A 734 23.05 19.84 -5.18
CA VAL A 734 24.38 19.49 -5.71
C VAL A 734 25.33 19.07 -4.59
N ILE A 735 25.33 19.77 -3.45
CA ILE A 735 26.17 19.42 -2.29
C ILE A 735 25.75 18.11 -1.64
N GLN A 736 24.45 17.83 -1.52
CA GLN A 736 23.93 16.55 -1.02
C GLN A 736 24.30 15.38 -1.95
N SER A 737 24.09 15.53 -3.26
CA SER A 737 24.45 14.50 -4.25
C SER A 737 25.97 14.29 -4.37
N ALA A 738 26.78 15.35 -4.25
CA ALA A 738 28.24 15.24 -4.20
C ALA A 738 28.70 14.48 -2.95
N THR A 739 28.04 14.72 -1.82
CA THR A 739 28.30 14.02 -0.55
C THR A 739 27.92 12.54 -0.65
N LYS A 740 26.77 12.21 -1.23
CA LYS A 740 26.34 10.83 -1.52
C LYS A 740 27.30 10.10 -2.47
N CYS A 741 27.83 10.78 -3.50
CA CYS A 741 28.83 10.22 -4.41
C CYS A 741 30.18 9.91 -3.74
N ALA A 742 30.70 10.84 -2.93
CA ALA A 742 31.89 10.60 -2.10
C ALA A 742 31.69 9.44 -1.12
N PHE A 743 30.48 9.33 -0.57
CA PHE A 743 30.09 8.32 0.41
C PHE A 743 30.01 6.91 -0.20
N ALA A 744 29.26 6.74 -1.30
CA ALA A 744 29.17 5.48 -2.05
C ALA A 744 30.55 4.99 -2.51
N THR A 745 31.46 5.91 -2.87
CA THR A 745 32.83 5.53 -3.24
C THR A 745 33.69 5.15 -2.04
N SER A 746 33.46 5.75 -0.87
CA SER A 746 34.12 5.34 0.39
C SER A 746 33.68 3.93 0.82
N GLN A 747 32.39 3.63 0.65
CA GLN A 747 31.80 2.31 0.80
C GLN A 747 32.38 1.31 -0.20
N LEU A 748 32.53 1.67 -1.48
CA LEU A 748 33.17 0.82 -2.50
C LEU A 748 34.61 0.43 -2.10
N VAL A 749 35.41 1.38 -1.57
CA VAL A 749 36.76 1.10 -1.05
C VAL A 749 36.74 0.18 0.17
N ALA A 750 35.77 0.34 1.08
CA ALA A 750 35.61 -0.56 2.22
C ALA A 750 35.25 -1.99 1.77
N CYS A 751 34.26 -2.13 0.88
CA CYS A 751 33.89 -3.40 0.27
C CYS A 751 35.08 -4.05 -0.45
N ALA A 752 35.83 -3.29 -1.27
CA ALA A 752 37.00 -3.80 -1.99
C ALA A 752 38.08 -4.39 -1.06
N ARG A 753 38.35 -3.77 0.11
CA ARG A 753 39.26 -4.34 1.12
C ARG A 753 38.73 -5.62 1.76
N VAL A 754 37.42 -5.68 2.01
CA VAL A 754 36.77 -6.85 2.62
C VAL A 754 36.78 -8.04 1.68
N VAL A 755 36.53 -7.83 0.38
CA VAL A 755 36.38 -8.92 -0.60
C VAL A 755 37.65 -9.33 -1.33
N ALA A 756 38.72 -8.51 -1.31
CA ALA A 756 40.00 -8.81 -1.97
C ALA A 756 40.54 -10.24 -1.68
N PRO A 757 40.71 -10.68 -0.41
CA PRO A 757 41.19 -12.03 -0.10
C PRO A 757 40.35 -13.18 -0.66
N THR A 758 39.10 -12.93 -1.05
CA THR A 758 38.13 -13.95 -1.45
C THR A 758 37.40 -13.60 -2.76
N ILE A 759 38.03 -12.79 -3.62
CA ILE A 759 37.43 -12.27 -4.86
C ILE A 759 37.23 -13.36 -5.94
N ASP A 760 37.88 -14.52 -5.80
CA ASP A 760 37.55 -15.73 -6.58
C ASP A 760 36.09 -16.19 -6.36
N ASN A 761 35.47 -15.87 -5.22
CA ASN A 761 34.09 -16.24 -4.92
C ASN A 761 33.08 -15.28 -5.59
N ASN A 762 32.17 -15.86 -6.37
CA ASN A 762 31.06 -15.20 -7.05
C ASN A 762 30.22 -14.28 -6.14
N ALA A 763 29.95 -14.67 -4.89
CA ALA A 763 29.21 -13.84 -3.93
C ALA A 763 29.94 -12.53 -3.59
N CYS A 764 31.27 -12.58 -3.51
CA CYS A 764 32.14 -11.42 -3.29
C CYS A 764 32.20 -10.50 -4.52
N GLN A 765 32.32 -11.08 -5.72
CA GLN A 765 32.27 -10.33 -6.99
C GLN A 765 30.92 -9.60 -7.15
N GLN A 766 29.82 -10.23 -6.76
CA GLN A 766 28.49 -9.61 -6.79
C GLN A 766 28.40 -8.40 -5.85
N GLN A 767 28.90 -8.47 -4.61
CA GLN A 767 28.87 -7.31 -3.70
C GLN A 767 29.69 -6.14 -4.25
N LEU A 768 30.87 -6.42 -4.81
CA LEU A 768 31.70 -5.38 -5.44
C LEU A 768 31.02 -4.76 -6.67
N SER A 769 30.35 -5.57 -7.49
CA SER A 769 29.58 -5.09 -8.65
C SER A 769 28.35 -4.26 -8.24
N THR A 770 27.68 -4.59 -7.14
CA THR A 770 26.55 -3.80 -6.60
C THR A 770 27.03 -2.46 -6.06
N ALA A 771 28.09 -2.44 -5.24
CA ALA A 771 28.70 -1.21 -4.74
C ALA A 771 29.23 -0.31 -5.88
N ALA A 772 29.79 -0.90 -6.94
CA ALA A 772 30.19 -0.15 -8.13
C ALA A 772 28.99 0.47 -8.86
N THR A 773 27.89 -0.27 -9.00
CA THR A 773 26.64 0.22 -9.63
C THR A 773 26.04 1.40 -8.84
N GLU A 774 26.12 1.36 -7.51
CA GLU A 774 25.70 2.45 -6.62
C GLU A 774 26.56 3.72 -6.80
N VAL A 775 27.87 3.57 -7.02
CA VAL A 775 28.75 4.70 -7.41
C VAL A 775 28.34 5.26 -8.77
N THR A 776 28.12 4.43 -9.80
CA THR A 776 27.66 4.89 -11.12
C THR A 776 26.33 5.64 -11.03
N GLN A 777 25.37 5.15 -10.25
CA GLN A 777 24.09 5.83 -10.03
C GLN A 777 24.28 7.18 -9.32
N SER A 778 25.18 7.24 -8.32
CA SER A 778 25.50 8.47 -7.61
C SER A 778 26.20 9.51 -8.49
N VAL A 779 27.09 9.08 -9.40
CA VAL A 779 27.74 9.93 -10.41
C VAL A 779 26.72 10.50 -11.40
N ASN A 780 25.80 9.66 -11.91
CA ASN A 780 24.75 10.10 -12.84
C ASN A 780 23.76 11.09 -12.19
N ASN A 781 23.38 10.86 -10.94
CA ASN A 781 22.55 11.80 -10.18
C ASN A 781 23.27 13.14 -9.97
N LEU A 782 24.56 13.10 -9.61
CA LEU A 782 25.38 14.30 -9.41
C LEU A 782 25.56 15.10 -10.70
N LEU A 783 25.77 14.45 -11.85
CA LEU A 783 25.80 15.11 -13.15
C LEU A 783 24.45 15.81 -13.43
N HIS A 784 23.33 15.12 -13.21
CA HIS A 784 22.00 15.69 -13.48
C HIS A 784 21.67 16.92 -12.58
N ASP A 785 21.98 16.85 -11.28
CA ASP A 785 21.82 18.00 -10.38
C ASP A 785 22.74 19.17 -10.78
N ALA A 786 23.96 18.89 -11.24
CA ALA A 786 24.91 19.91 -11.70
C ALA A 786 24.51 20.52 -13.06
N GLU A 787 23.99 19.74 -14.02
CA GLU A 787 23.39 20.26 -15.25
C GLU A 787 22.26 21.25 -14.96
N HIS A 788 21.43 20.95 -13.95
CA HIS A 788 20.39 21.86 -13.48
C HIS A 788 20.94 23.14 -12.82
N ALA A 789 22.16 23.11 -12.26
CA ALA A 789 22.82 24.28 -11.68
C ALA A 789 23.49 25.19 -12.72
N VAL A 790 24.05 24.64 -13.80
CA VAL A 790 24.94 25.36 -14.73
C VAL A 790 24.20 25.91 -15.98
N TYR A 791 22.88 26.08 -15.92
CA TYR A 791 22.04 26.50 -17.06
C TYR A 791 22.28 27.94 -17.58
N GLN A 792 23.33 28.64 -17.12
CA GLN A 792 23.68 30.01 -17.53
C GLN A 792 25.16 30.30 -17.85
N GLN A 793 26.13 29.38 -17.62
CA GLN A 793 27.53 29.62 -18.03
C GLN A 793 28.41 28.37 -18.22
N SER A 794 29.73 28.56 -18.36
CA SER A 794 30.61 27.69 -19.16
C SER A 794 31.33 26.53 -18.43
N SER A 795 30.98 26.18 -17.20
CA SER A 795 31.71 25.20 -16.37
C SER A 795 31.34 23.70 -16.57
N LEU A 796 30.54 23.37 -17.59
CA LEU A 796 30.01 22.01 -17.82
C LEU A 796 31.02 20.96 -18.35
N THR A 797 32.15 21.36 -18.94
CA THR A 797 33.14 20.43 -19.51
C THR A 797 33.83 19.59 -18.44
N ASP A 798 34.22 20.24 -17.35
CA ASP A 798 35.21 19.69 -16.42
C ASP A 798 34.56 18.63 -15.51
N ILE A 799 33.30 18.84 -15.13
CA ILE A 799 32.51 17.83 -14.40
C ILE A 799 32.22 16.59 -15.27
N HIS A 800 31.99 16.78 -16.57
CA HIS A 800 31.80 15.68 -17.52
C HIS A 800 33.10 14.89 -17.76
N GLU A 801 34.25 15.55 -17.79
CA GLU A 801 35.54 14.86 -17.88
C GLU A 801 35.84 14.09 -16.58
N ALA A 802 35.69 14.73 -15.42
CA ALA A 802 35.88 14.07 -14.12
C ALA A 802 34.96 12.85 -13.95
N ALA A 803 33.69 12.93 -14.38
CA ALA A 803 32.76 11.80 -14.34
C ALA A 803 33.20 10.66 -15.27
N ARG A 804 33.70 10.96 -16.48
CA ARG A 804 34.28 9.94 -17.37
C ARG A 804 35.52 9.26 -16.76
N GLN A 805 36.35 10.00 -16.04
CA GLN A 805 37.50 9.45 -15.32
C GLN A 805 37.05 8.51 -14.19
N VAL A 806 35.97 8.84 -13.45
CA VAL A 806 35.36 7.92 -12.47
C VAL A 806 34.86 6.64 -13.15
N THR A 807 34.07 6.75 -14.22
CA THR A 807 33.53 5.57 -14.94
C THR A 807 34.66 4.70 -15.49
N SER A 808 35.68 5.27 -16.12
CA SER A 808 36.82 4.51 -16.65
C SER A 808 37.64 3.79 -15.57
N ALA A 809 37.83 4.42 -14.40
CA ALA A 809 38.46 3.78 -13.24
C ALA A 809 37.58 2.64 -12.67
N LEU A 810 36.25 2.81 -12.71
CA LEU A 810 35.28 1.82 -12.25
C LEU A 810 35.19 0.60 -13.18
N ASP A 811 35.17 0.83 -14.50
CA ASP A 811 35.23 -0.24 -15.52
C ASP A 811 36.54 -1.03 -15.38
N SER A 812 37.66 -0.35 -15.15
CA SER A 812 38.96 -0.98 -14.88
C SER A 812 38.94 -1.84 -13.61
N LEU A 813 38.29 -1.38 -12.53
CA LEU A 813 38.08 -2.15 -11.31
C LEU A 813 37.18 -3.37 -11.56
N LEU A 814 36.14 -3.23 -12.38
CA LEU A 814 35.18 -4.30 -12.68
C LEU A 814 35.69 -5.31 -13.71
N GLU A 815 36.63 -4.96 -14.60
CA GLU A 815 37.35 -5.95 -15.42
C GLU A 815 38.32 -6.74 -14.53
N HIS A 816 39.15 -6.05 -13.73
CA HIS A 816 40.09 -6.70 -12.80
C HIS A 816 39.36 -7.64 -11.82
N ALA A 817 38.20 -7.25 -11.28
CA ALA A 817 37.39 -8.09 -10.39
C ALA A 817 36.74 -9.32 -11.06
N LYS A 818 36.61 -9.35 -12.40
CA LYS A 818 36.06 -10.48 -13.16
C LYS A 818 37.15 -11.40 -13.70
N CYS A 819 38.37 -10.89 -13.86
CA CYS A 819 39.54 -11.63 -14.30
C CYS A 819 40.31 -12.21 -13.10
N SER A 820 39.80 -13.29 -12.49
CA SER A 820 40.62 -14.09 -11.56
C SER A 820 41.93 -14.51 -12.24
N PRO A 821 43.08 -14.52 -11.54
CA PRO A 821 44.33 -15.03 -12.11
C PRO A 821 44.25 -16.51 -12.55
N LYS A 822 43.25 -17.27 -12.10
CA LYS A 822 42.97 -18.65 -12.55
C LYS A 822 42.14 -18.73 -13.83
N THR A 823 41.44 -17.68 -14.22
CA THR A 823 40.56 -17.64 -15.42
C THR A 823 41.09 -16.74 -16.55
N GLN A 824 42.26 -16.12 -16.40
CA GLN A 824 42.82 -15.21 -17.41
C GLN A 824 43.54 -15.92 -18.58
N THR A 825 43.75 -17.25 -18.49
CA THR A 825 44.53 -18.03 -19.48
C THR A 825 43.79 -18.36 -20.78
N THR A 826 42.47 -18.24 -20.79
CA THR A 826 41.58 -18.54 -21.92
C THR A 826 40.51 -17.45 -21.96
N ARG A 827 40.38 -16.71 -23.08
CA ARG A 827 39.53 -15.52 -23.15
C ARG A 827 38.29 -15.83 -24.01
N ARG A 828 37.10 -15.59 -23.45
CA ARG A 828 35.75 -15.95 -23.96
C ARG A 828 35.47 -15.86 -25.48
N GLU A 829 36.18 -15.01 -26.21
CA GLU A 829 36.05 -14.89 -27.68
C GLU A 829 36.68 -16.08 -28.43
N GLU A 830 37.63 -16.78 -27.82
CA GLU A 830 38.18 -18.07 -28.26
C GLU A 830 37.15 -19.20 -28.09
N GLU A 831 36.40 -19.16 -26.99
CA GLU A 831 35.49 -20.22 -26.57
C GLU A 831 34.25 -20.34 -27.46
N GLU A 832 33.65 -19.22 -27.89
CA GLU A 832 32.41 -19.28 -28.68
C GLU A 832 32.64 -19.86 -30.09
N MET A 833 33.79 -19.59 -30.72
CA MET A 833 34.01 -19.89 -32.14
C MET A 833 34.13 -21.38 -32.44
N TYR A 834 34.99 -22.13 -31.73
CA TYR A 834 35.10 -23.58 -31.96
C TYR A 834 33.85 -24.33 -31.46
N ASN A 835 33.26 -23.90 -30.33
CA ASN A 835 32.01 -24.49 -29.85
C ASN A 835 30.86 -24.27 -30.84
N GLU A 836 30.77 -23.12 -31.51
CA GLU A 836 29.75 -22.87 -32.53
C GLU A 836 30.00 -23.65 -33.83
N VAL A 837 31.26 -23.90 -34.22
CA VAL A 837 31.58 -24.89 -35.28
C VAL A 837 31.05 -26.28 -34.89
N LEU A 838 31.40 -26.77 -33.70
CA LEU A 838 30.99 -28.10 -33.21
C LEU A 838 29.47 -28.24 -33.02
N ARG A 839 28.77 -27.20 -32.55
CA ARG A 839 27.29 -27.21 -32.49
C ARG A 839 26.67 -27.27 -33.88
N ARG A 840 27.21 -26.52 -34.85
CA ARG A 840 26.65 -26.43 -36.21
C ARG A 840 26.91 -27.69 -37.04
N THR A 841 28.09 -28.30 -36.94
CA THR A 841 28.37 -29.60 -37.60
C THR A 841 27.44 -30.68 -37.07
N ASN A 842 27.35 -30.85 -35.74
CA ASN A 842 26.42 -31.80 -35.11
C ASN A 842 24.95 -31.54 -35.52
N ARG A 843 24.52 -30.26 -35.56
CA ARG A 843 23.17 -29.88 -36.00
C ARG A 843 22.91 -30.22 -37.48
N MET A 844 23.92 -30.16 -38.35
CA MET A 844 23.81 -30.58 -39.75
C MET A 844 23.73 -32.10 -39.88
N VAL A 845 24.58 -32.86 -39.18
CA VAL A 845 24.57 -34.32 -39.18
C VAL A 845 23.19 -34.86 -38.76
N VAL A 846 22.58 -34.26 -37.73
CA VAL A 846 21.27 -34.65 -37.18
C VAL A 846 20.08 -34.05 -37.98
N HIS A 847 20.30 -33.20 -38.98
CA HIS A 847 19.22 -32.53 -39.71
C HIS A 847 18.33 -33.53 -40.49
N GLN A 848 17.00 -33.33 -40.46
CA GLN A 848 16.01 -34.15 -41.19
C GLN A 848 15.08 -33.29 -42.09
N GLY A 849 15.49 -32.05 -42.39
CA GLY A 849 14.75 -31.12 -43.24
C GLY A 849 15.25 -31.08 -44.70
N PRO A 850 14.80 -30.09 -45.50
CA PRO A 850 15.14 -29.97 -46.92
C PRO A 850 16.64 -29.74 -47.17
N SER A 851 17.15 -30.27 -48.30
CA SER A 851 18.54 -30.08 -48.75
C SER A 851 18.97 -28.60 -48.86
N GLU A 852 18.06 -27.69 -49.20
CA GLU A 852 18.30 -26.24 -49.23
C GLU A 852 18.57 -25.61 -47.84
N ASP A 853 18.01 -26.19 -46.77
CA ASP A 853 18.34 -25.78 -45.39
C ASP A 853 19.75 -26.29 -45.00
N LEU A 854 20.12 -27.49 -45.45
CA LEU A 854 21.41 -28.12 -45.16
C LEU A 854 22.58 -27.34 -45.80
N THR A 855 22.49 -26.99 -47.09
CA THR A 855 23.54 -26.19 -47.77
C THR A 855 23.64 -24.75 -47.24
N ARG A 856 22.55 -24.20 -46.71
CA ARG A 856 22.56 -22.89 -46.05
C ARG A 856 23.25 -22.92 -44.67
N GLU A 857 23.07 -23.99 -43.88
CA GLU A 857 23.86 -24.14 -42.64
C GLU A 857 25.31 -24.56 -42.93
N ALA A 858 25.58 -25.30 -44.02
CA ALA A 858 26.93 -25.66 -44.44
C ALA A 858 27.83 -24.44 -44.67
N ARG A 859 27.35 -23.45 -45.44
CA ARG A 859 28.03 -22.17 -45.64
C ARG A 859 28.30 -21.40 -44.35
N LYS A 860 27.49 -21.60 -43.30
CA LYS A 860 27.75 -21.02 -41.98
C LYS A 860 28.86 -21.77 -41.25
N VAL A 861 28.87 -23.11 -41.27
CA VAL A 861 29.97 -23.90 -40.69
C VAL A 861 31.31 -23.52 -41.32
N VAL A 862 31.38 -23.51 -42.66
CA VAL A 862 32.57 -23.10 -43.42
C VAL A 862 33.08 -21.72 -42.95
N ARG A 863 32.19 -20.73 -42.80
CA ARG A 863 32.58 -19.40 -42.34
C ARG A 863 33.15 -19.38 -40.91
N HIS A 864 32.61 -20.17 -39.98
CA HIS A 864 33.11 -20.20 -38.60
C HIS A 864 34.42 -21.00 -38.48
N SER A 865 34.61 -22.04 -39.31
CA SER A 865 35.86 -22.81 -39.35
C SER A 865 37.01 -22.08 -40.07
N GLN A 866 36.71 -21.23 -41.06
CA GLN A 866 37.66 -20.26 -41.61
C GLN A 866 38.14 -19.27 -40.54
N LEU A 867 37.22 -18.64 -39.80
CA LEU A 867 37.57 -17.72 -38.71
C LEU A 867 38.36 -18.41 -37.58
N LEU A 868 38.02 -19.66 -37.24
CA LEU A 868 38.79 -20.47 -36.29
C LEU A 868 40.22 -20.76 -36.80
N THR A 869 40.39 -20.98 -38.11
CA THR A 869 41.71 -21.17 -38.74
C THR A 869 42.56 -19.89 -38.65
N GLU A 870 41.97 -18.73 -38.93
CA GLU A 870 42.62 -17.42 -38.77
C GLU A 870 42.99 -17.16 -37.30
N GLN A 871 42.13 -17.56 -36.36
CA GLN A 871 42.36 -17.43 -34.92
C GLN A 871 43.53 -18.31 -34.42
N PHE A 872 43.62 -19.58 -34.82
CA PHE A 872 44.78 -20.43 -34.49
C PHE A 872 46.09 -19.90 -35.08
N GLN A 873 46.06 -19.34 -36.29
CA GLN A 873 47.23 -18.68 -36.87
C GLN A 873 47.65 -17.45 -36.05
N HIS A 874 46.68 -16.65 -35.59
CA HIS A 874 46.93 -15.49 -34.74
C HIS A 874 47.48 -15.89 -33.35
N GLU A 875 46.91 -16.91 -32.71
CA GLU A 875 47.42 -17.45 -31.44
C GLU A 875 48.85 -17.98 -31.60
N ALA A 876 49.15 -18.67 -32.72
CA ALA A 876 50.50 -19.14 -33.05
C ALA A 876 51.53 -18.01 -33.27
N HIS A 877 51.08 -16.76 -33.41
CA HIS A 877 51.94 -15.56 -33.38
C HIS A 877 52.09 -14.93 -31.99
N GLN A 878 51.13 -15.14 -31.07
CA GLN A 878 51.21 -14.66 -29.69
C GLN A 878 51.92 -15.64 -28.75
N ARG A 879 51.72 -16.96 -28.93
CA ARG A 879 52.24 -18.04 -28.07
C ARG A 879 53.34 -18.84 -28.81
N PRO A 880 54.61 -18.40 -28.79
CA PRO A 880 55.68 -19.05 -29.54
C PRO A 880 55.95 -20.50 -29.10
N GLU A 881 55.72 -20.82 -27.83
CA GLU A 881 55.93 -22.15 -27.23
C GLU A 881 54.95 -23.23 -27.75
N HIS A 882 53.84 -22.83 -28.38
CA HIS A 882 52.84 -23.75 -28.94
C HIS A 882 52.63 -23.53 -30.45
N ARG A 883 53.47 -22.69 -31.07
CA ARG A 883 53.33 -22.23 -32.46
C ARG A 883 53.21 -23.37 -33.47
N GLU A 884 54.06 -24.40 -33.39
CA GLU A 884 54.01 -25.51 -34.36
C GLU A 884 52.73 -26.33 -34.24
N ARG A 885 52.27 -26.60 -33.01
CA ARG A 885 51.02 -27.33 -32.73
C ARG A 885 49.79 -26.57 -33.21
N LEU A 886 49.74 -25.25 -32.97
CA LEU A 886 48.63 -24.39 -33.40
C LEU A 886 48.57 -24.24 -34.93
N LEU A 887 49.72 -24.21 -35.61
CA LEU A 887 49.77 -24.17 -37.08
C LEU A 887 49.39 -25.52 -37.72
N ASP A 888 49.76 -26.65 -37.12
CA ASP A 888 49.31 -27.98 -37.52
C ASP A 888 47.79 -28.16 -37.31
N ALA A 889 47.25 -27.69 -36.18
CA ALA A 889 45.81 -27.63 -35.94
C ALA A 889 45.08 -26.77 -36.99
N ALA A 890 45.59 -25.56 -37.27
CA ALA A 890 45.06 -24.69 -38.31
C ALA A 890 45.08 -25.36 -39.70
N ALA A 891 46.17 -26.04 -40.07
CA ALA A 891 46.28 -26.75 -41.35
C ALA A 891 45.26 -27.89 -41.48
N LYS A 892 45.04 -28.66 -40.41
CA LYS A 892 44.04 -29.75 -40.37
C LYS A 892 42.61 -29.23 -40.50
N VAL A 893 42.25 -28.18 -39.74
CA VAL A 893 40.93 -27.54 -39.82
C VAL A 893 40.71 -26.89 -41.19
N ALA A 894 41.73 -26.24 -41.77
CA ALA A 894 41.67 -25.68 -43.13
C ALA A 894 41.43 -26.77 -44.19
N HIS A 895 42.09 -27.93 -44.08
CA HIS A 895 41.90 -29.05 -45.00
C HIS A 895 40.47 -29.61 -44.93
N ALA A 896 39.96 -29.89 -43.72
CA ALA A 896 38.59 -30.38 -43.54
C ALA A 896 37.53 -29.33 -43.97
N THR A 897 37.81 -28.04 -43.76
CA THR A 897 36.97 -26.94 -44.28
C THR A 897 36.95 -26.92 -45.81
N SER A 898 38.07 -27.25 -46.45
CA SER A 898 38.19 -27.32 -47.92
C SER A 898 37.41 -28.51 -48.49
N GLU A 899 37.45 -29.69 -47.86
CA GLU A 899 36.56 -30.81 -48.21
C GLU A 899 35.08 -30.41 -48.08
N MET A 900 34.72 -29.66 -47.02
CA MET A 900 33.35 -29.21 -46.79
C MET A 900 32.87 -28.16 -47.80
N ILE A 901 33.73 -27.26 -48.28
CA ILE A 901 33.41 -26.32 -49.36
C ILE A 901 33.03 -27.10 -50.63
N LEU A 902 33.89 -28.04 -51.06
CA LEU A 902 33.65 -28.84 -52.27
C LEU A 902 32.36 -29.67 -52.18
N ALA A 903 32.09 -30.29 -51.03
CA ALA A 903 30.84 -31.02 -50.79
C ALA A 903 29.60 -30.09 -50.79
N THR A 904 29.76 -28.84 -50.34
CA THR A 904 28.67 -27.84 -50.37
C THR A 904 28.37 -27.38 -51.79
N GLU A 905 29.40 -27.06 -52.59
CA GLU A 905 29.25 -26.69 -54.01
C GLU A 905 28.63 -27.83 -54.82
N GLN A 906 29.05 -29.08 -54.58
CA GLN A 906 28.48 -30.25 -55.23
C GLN A 906 26.99 -30.43 -54.85
N ALA A 907 26.63 -30.30 -53.57
CA ALA A 907 25.24 -30.38 -53.12
C ALA A 907 24.37 -29.25 -53.68
N GLU A 908 24.88 -28.02 -53.81
CA GLU A 908 24.16 -26.90 -54.43
C GLU A 908 23.98 -27.09 -55.95
N SER A 909 24.93 -27.72 -56.63
CA SER A 909 24.78 -28.05 -58.06
C SER A 909 23.74 -29.15 -58.32
N GLN A 910 23.52 -30.06 -57.35
CA GLN A 910 22.70 -31.26 -57.49
C GLN A 910 21.83 -31.52 -56.24
N PRO A 911 20.91 -30.61 -55.86
CA PRO A 911 20.24 -30.58 -54.54
C PRO A 911 19.16 -31.67 -54.34
N ARG A 912 19.02 -32.61 -55.27
CA ARG A 912 18.07 -33.74 -55.20
C ARG A 912 18.75 -35.12 -55.22
N GLN A 913 20.08 -35.18 -55.16
CA GLN A 913 20.79 -36.45 -55.03
C GLN A 913 21.06 -36.78 -53.56
N VAL A 914 20.77 -38.02 -53.16
CA VAL A 914 21.06 -38.51 -51.81
C VAL A 914 22.57 -38.65 -51.58
N GLU A 915 23.34 -38.93 -52.63
CA GLU A 915 24.79 -39.10 -52.58
C GLU A 915 25.53 -37.78 -52.24
N THR A 916 25.08 -36.65 -52.79
CA THR A 916 25.66 -35.32 -52.51
C THR A 916 25.27 -34.82 -51.12
N GLU A 917 24.04 -35.10 -50.67
CA GLU A 917 23.60 -34.81 -49.30
C GLU A 917 24.38 -35.65 -48.27
N TYR A 918 24.60 -36.93 -48.56
CA TYR A 918 25.41 -37.83 -47.72
C TYR A 918 26.87 -37.36 -47.65
N ALA A 919 27.49 -37.03 -48.78
CA ALA A 919 28.85 -36.48 -48.82
C ALA A 919 28.99 -35.18 -48.01
N LEU A 920 28.00 -34.29 -48.07
CA LEU A 920 27.97 -33.06 -47.27
C LEU A 920 27.86 -33.33 -45.76
N ARG A 921 27.05 -34.32 -45.35
CA ARG A 921 26.97 -34.78 -43.95
C ARG A 921 28.31 -35.36 -43.48
N THR A 922 28.93 -36.24 -44.27
CA THR A 922 30.24 -36.84 -43.96
C THR A 922 31.36 -35.78 -43.89
N ALA A 923 31.36 -34.76 -44.74
CA ALA A 923 32.32 -33.65 -44.67
C ALA A 923 32.12 -32.79 -43.40
N ALA A 924 30.87 -32.53 -43.02
CA ALA A 924 30.56 -31.83 -41.76
C ALA A 924 30.96 -32.65 -40.51
N GLU A 925 30.75 -33.97 -40.56
CA GLU A 925 31.16 -34.91 -39.51
C GLU A 925 32.69 -34.96 -39.36
N ARG A 926 33.44 -35.09 -40.46
CA ARG A 926 34.91 -35.00 -40.49
C ARG A 926 35.44 -33.67 -39.93
N LEU A 927 34.86 -32.54 -40.35
CA LEU A 927 35.25 -31.23 -39.82
C LEU A 927 34.95 -31.12 -38.32
N GLY A 928 33.83 -31.68 -37.85
CA GLY A 928 33.52 -31.81 -36.43
C GLY A 928 34.58 -32.64 -35.68
N GLN A 929 34.91 -33.82 -36.18
CA GLN A 929 35.94 -34.71 -35.60
C GLN A 929 37.31 -34.02 -35.54
N VAL A 930 37.79 -33.46 -36.65
CA VAL A 930 39.10 -32.78 -36.71
C VAL A 930 39.14 -31.56 -35.80
N THR A 931 38.08 -30.76 -35.74
CA THR A 931 37.98 -29.63 -34.81
C THR A 931 38.04 -30.12 -33.35
N ASN A 932 37.40 -31.25 -33.04
CA ASN A 932 37.40 -31.82 -31.70
C ASN A 932 38.78 -32.38 -31.31
N GLU A 933 39.41 -33.18 -32.17
CA GLU A 933 40.75 -33.75 -31.95
C GLU A 933 41.84 -32.66 -31.79
N THR A 934 41.75 -31.57 -32.56
CA THR A 934 42.69 -30.45 -32.46
C THR A 934 42.49 -29.59 -31.20
N THR A 935 41.27 -29.50 -30.66
CA THR A 935 40.96 -28.67 -29.48
C THR A 935 40.85 -29.45 -28.16
N GLN A 936 40.94 -30.79 -28.18
CA GLN A 936 40.64 -31.65 -27.03
C GLN A 936 41.33 -31.21 -25.72
N GLU A 937 42.64 -30.91 -25.75
CA GLU A 937 43.39 -30.54 -24.55
C GLU A 937 42.96 -29.16 -23.98
N GLN A 938 42.63 -28.20 -24.86
CA GLN A 938 42.05 -26.90 -24.46
C GLN A 938 40.64 -27.10 -23.90
N GLN A 939 39.83 -27.99 -24.50
CA GLN A 939 38.50 -28.35 -24.00
C GLN A 939 38.58 -29.02 -22.62
N GLU A 940 39.48 -29.98 -22.42
CA GLU A 940 39.66 -30.68 -21.15
C GLU A 940 40.07 -29.73 -20.02
N GLN A 941 41.01 -28.82 -20.28
CA GLN A 941 41.40 -27.78 -19.32
C GLN A 941 40.23 -26.86 -18.96
N HIS A 942 39.48 -26.33 -19.93
CA HIS A 942 38.32 -25.47 -19.69
C HIS A 942 37.14 -26.23 -19.03
N ILE A 943 36.91 -27.51 -19.38
CA ILE A 943 35.90 -28.35 -18.72
C ILE A 943 36.29 -28.58 -17.25
N MET A 944 37.57 -28.83 -16.97
CA MET A 944 38.08 -28.99 -15.60
C MET A 944 37.93 -27.70 -14.79
N GLN A 945 38.30 -26.54 -15.36
CA GLN A 945 38.09 -25.21 -14.72
C GLN A 945 36.61 -24.94 -14.42
N ARG A 946 35.71 -25.24 -15.36
CA ARG A 946 34.26 -25.07 -15.14
C ARG A 946 33.67 -26.08 -14.16
N LEU A 947 34.22 -27.29 -14.10
CA LEU A 947 33.86 -28.29 -13.11
C LEU A 947 34.33 -27.87 -11.71
N GLU A 948 35.55 -27.34 -11.58
CA GLU A 948 36.07 -26.74 -10.33
C GLU A 948 35.15 -25.59 -9.87
N GLN A 949 34.87 -24.63 -10.74
CA GLN A 949 34.02 -23.48 -10.40
C GLN A 949 32.59 -23.92 -10.01
N ALA A 950 32.00 -24.87 -10.73
CA ALA A 950 30.67 -25.41 -10.42
C ALA A 950 30.67 -26.21 -9.11
N ALA A 951 31.72 -26.99 -8.83
CA ALA A 951 31.88 -27.73 -7.58
C ALA A 951 32.00 -26.78 -6.39
N LYS A 952 32.86 -25.75 -6.47
CA LYS A 952 33.06 -24.75 -5.40
C LYS A 952 31.81 -23.90 -5.15
N GLN A 953 31.08 -23.50 -6.18
CA GLN A 953 29.78 -22.83 -6.02
C GLN A 953 28.75 -23.76 -5.34
N THR A 954 28.69 -25.03 -5.75
CA THR A 954 27.74 -26.02 -5.19
C THR A 954 28.08 -26.36 -3.73
N ALA A 955 29.37 -26.49 -3.41
CA ALA A 955 29.88 -26.67 -2.06
C ALA A 955 29.49 -25.47 -1.19
N TYR A 956 29.88 -24.25 -1.57
CA TYR A 956 29.48 -23.02 -0.89
C TYR A 956 27.96 -22.92 -0.62
N ASP A 957 27.11 -23.19 -1.61
CA ASP A 957 25.66 -23.09 -1.46
C ASP A 957 25.10 -24.18 -0.51
N ALA A 958 25.64 -25.40 -0.53
CA ALA A 958 25.31 -26.45 0.42
C ALA A 958 25.82 -26.13 1.84
N THR A 959 27.07 -25.68 1.94
CA THR A 959 27.78 -25.23 3.16
C THR A 959 27.01 -24.11 3.88
N GLN A 960 26.48 -23.12 3.15
CA GLN A 960 25.59 -22.09 3.71
C GLN A 960 24.21 -22.67 4.10
N THR A 961 23.61 -23.51 3.27
CA THR A 961 22.30 -24.13 3.56
C THR A 961 22.34 -24.98 4.84
N ILE A 962 23.45 -25.71 5.08
CA ILE A 962 23.67 -26.51 6.28
C ILE A 962 23.76 -25.63 7.53
N SER A 963 24.53 -24.54 7.51
CA SER A 963 24.68 -23.68 8.70
C SER A 963 23.44 -22.83 8.97
N ALA A 964 22.69 -22.46 7.94
CA ALA A 964 21.33 -21.90 8.09
C ALA A 964 20.36 -22.92 8.74
N ALA A 965 20.37 -24.18 8.30
CA ALA A 965 19.54 -25.24 8.87
C ALA A 965 19.92 -25.57 10.32
N ASN A 966 21.21 -25.61 10.65
CA ASN A 966 21.70 -25.79 12.02
C ASN A 966 21.29 -24.63 12.94
N SER A 967 21.38 -23.38 12.44
CA SER A 967 20.92 -22.19 13.16
C SER A 967 19.40 -22.22 13.39
N ALA A 968 18.62 -22.64 12.40
CA ALA A 968 17.17 -22.83 12.52
C ALA A 968 16.82 -23.94 13.52
N LYS A 969 17.58 -25.04 13.56
CA LYS A 969 17.41 -26.15 14.52
C LYS A 969 17.62 -25.68 15.97
N LYS A 970 18.65 -24.88 16.26
CA LYS A 970 18.86 -24.26 17.58
C LYS A 970 17.65 -23.40 17.98
N LYS A 971 17.22 -22.49 17.08
CA LYS A 971 16.03 -21.64 17.30
C LYS A 971 14.73 -22.43 17.48
N GLN A 972 14.54 -23.57 16.80
CA GLN A 972 13.37 -24.44 17.02
C GLN A 972 13.39 -25.14 18.40
N GLN A 973 14.56 -25.51 18.91
CA GLN A 973 14.70 -26.08 20.26
C GLN A 973 14.47 -25.02 21.35
N GLU A 974 14.95 -23.79 21.12
CA GLU A 974 14.66 -22.63 21.97
C GLU A 974 13.18 -22.25 21.93
N HIS A 975 12.54 -22.24 20.74
CA HIS A 975 11.13 -21.90 20.62
C HIS A 975 10.22 -22.93 21.34
N LYS A 976 10.50 -24.24 21.20
CA LYS A 976 9.79 -25.28 21.95
C LYS A 976 10.00 -25.19 23.47
N ARG A 977 11.15 -24.68 23.92
CA ARG A 977 11.36 -24.34 25.34
C ARG A 977 10.51 -23.14 25.76
N THR A 978 10.40 -22.09 24.94
CA THR A 978 9.49 -20.97 25.24
C THR A 978 8.02 -21.39 25.27
N GLU A 979 7.55 -22.18 24.28
CA GLU A 979 6.18 -22.72 24.24
C GLU A 979 5.86 -23.55 25.49
N THR A 980 6.78 -24.39 25.94
CA THR A 980 6.57 -25.20 27.16
C THR A 980 6.62 -24.36 28.44
N THR A 981 7.42 -23.29 28.53
CA THR A 981 7.34 -22.35 29.67
C THR A 981 6.10 -21.46 29.64
N GLU A 982 5.60 -21.05 28.46
CA GLU A 982 4.32 -20.32 28.36
C GLU A 982 3.14 -21.23 28.70
N GLN A 983 3.15 -22.50 28.28
CA GLN A 983 2.16 -23.50 28.69
C GLN A 983 2.17 -23.71 30.21
N LEU A 984 3.34 -23.84 30.85
CA LEU A 984 3.45 -23.94 32.31
C LEU A 984 2.89 -22.69 33.03
N LEU A 985 3.18 -21.48 32.52
CA LEU A 985 2.61 -20.23 33.07
C LEU A 985 1.10 -20.12 32.86
N VAL A 986 0.56 -20.68 31.78
CA VAL A 986 -0.89 -20.76 31.51
C VAL A 986 -1.57 -21.79 32.43
N ASP A 987 -0.94 -22.94 32.69
CA ASP A 987 -1.46 -23.94 33.63
C ASP A 987 -1.42 -23.46 35.09
N ASP A 988 -0.36 -22.74 35.51
CA ASP A 988 -0.33 -22.04 36.80
C ASP A 988 -1.45 -20.99 36.89
N SER A 989 -1.67 -20.22 35.81
CA SER A 989 -2.76 -19.23 35.74
C SER A 989 -4.15 -19.87 35.86
N HIS A 990 -4.38 -21.02 35.19
CA HIS A 990 -5.62 -21.79 35.31
C HIS A 990 -5.77 -22.45 36.69
N THR A 991 -4.67 -22.82 37.34
CA THR A 991 -4.67 -23.38 38.69
C THR A 991 -5.03 -22.31 39.74
N ILE A 992 -4.49 -21.10 39.61
CA ILE A 992 -4.86 -19.96 40.45
C ILE A 992 -6.35 -19.58 40.25
N LEU A 993 -6.88 -19.69 39.02
CA LEU A 993 -8.31 -19.49 38.72
C LEU A 993 -9.23 -20.64 39.16
N ARG A 994 -8.71 -21.74 39.71
CA ARG A 994 -9.48 -22.81 40.37
C ARG A 994 -9.46 -22.75 41.90
N ILE A 995 -8.69 -21.82 42.48
CA ILE A 995 -8.49 -21.64 43.93
C ILE A 995 -9.10 -20.31 44.42
N ARG A 996 -9.72 -19.54 43.51
CA ARG A 996 -10.64 -18.43 43.78
C ARG A 996 -12.07 -18.81 43.42
#